data_AF-A0A1Q6MDH9-F1
#
_entry.id   AF-A0A1Q6MDH9-F1
#
_cell.length_a   1.000
_cell.length_b   1.000
_cell.length_c   1.000
_cell.angle_alpha   90.00
_cell.angle_beta   90.00
_cell.angle_gamma   90.00
#
_symmetry.space_group_name_H-M   'P 1'
#
loop_
_entity.id
_entity.type
_entity.pdbx_description
1 polymer ?
#
loop_
_entity_poly.entity_id
_entity_poly.type
_entity_poly.pdbx_seq_one_letter_code
_entity_poly.pdbx_strand_id
1 'polypeptide(L)'
;MASSTSKKDIVDIEINYHKVTNKVDDSFIGIKIKNNRIDFYYPETYNFDESSIEKSREDVLAILQTISIAKTHSNSRIKVESSFSNNEAIPLLSYLWIIRDYLMNGFYVNREKVLKKNQRGKVDWKRTLNGQPIISKGNVVYSDIVVSVKNELDNIIVEIHKYCVKKSLDILGWLFGINSSNFIETKTFYKELKNIYIDTLRKELSQTFDDEKKLRLSNMLSIIEGLSDEQNGNELVYGVDSYAYIFERMINSIFGNRDATKFNPSANWFMKSNDYKVPFPSSDLRPDTILIKDNIAYVLDSKFYRFGYTANTKDLPETTSIQKQITYGDFIKNNKMGDEIQKIRNAFILPYNKSNNKLGLNGIIEYIGYSKTDYRKGAEDHEIIHAFLIDLKYVIETWNKRNHGNDVASLVKQIEDIQKTRIKQERDIDFASKTIQIKDGQTFVGGILSSFYATIHNSKLKQTLTNQEILYVDGYFVINDAKYIDIEDGKKHLSAYAMMHRDECCLAFDAIEESDENLPYESCKNCEKRKKASPKKIKTDDEHNQRIFLRAQDADVDRVLEDNKDAIELKNKLSGSFAFNLNTLMEDGGFSINQLAKSSKVDNGKISKILEGSAMPSLVDCMRFCAAFELHPIVAHQLLSSASFDLNTSNEQHQFYNFLINYCYGEDVHSWSLKCAETNHGDWII
;
A
#
# COMPACT_ATOMS: atom_id res chain seq x y z
N MET A 1 32.15 -30.11 -67.37
CA MET A 1 33.10 -29.55 -66.40
C MET A 1 32.33 -28.65 -65.47
N ALA A 2 32.21 -29.07 -64.21
CA ALA A 2 31.49 -28.36 -63.16
C ALA A 2 32.36 -27.24 -62.58
N SER A 3 31.76 -26.09 -62.33
CA SER A 3 32.22 -25.16 -61.31
C SER A 3 31.00 -24.75 -60.50
N SER A 4 30.73 -25.53 -59.45
CA SER A 4 29.76 -25.22 -58.42
C SER A 4 30.39 -24.24 -57.45
N THR A 5 30.12 -22.95 -57.61
CA THR A 5 30.34 -21.95 -56.57
C THR A 5 29.34 -22.21 -55.44
N SER A 6 29.84 -22.72 -54.31
CA SER A 6 29.09 -22.87 -53.07
C SER A 6 28.64 -21.49 -52.56
N LYS A 7 27.35 -21.18 -52.69
CA LYS A 7 26.71 -20.17 -51.86
C LYS A 7 26.86 -20.65 -50.41
N LYS A 8 27.52 -19.85 -49.57
CA LYS A 8 27.46 -20.03 -48.12
C LYS A 8 26.01 -19.78 -47.71
N ASP A 9 25.33 -20.80 -47.20
CA ASP A 9 24.02 -20.70 -46.60
C ASP A 9 24.08 -19.75 -45.38
N ILE A 10 23.67 -18.50 -45.57
CA ILE A 10 23.30 -17.62 -44.47
C ILE A 10 21.91 -18.10 -44.05
N VAL A 11 21.82 -18.72 -42.88
CA VAL A 11 20.52 -19.10 -42.33
C VAL A 11 19.93 -17.84 -41.71
N ASP A 12 19.01 -17.20 -42.44
CA ASP A 12 18.30 -16.00 -41.95
C ASP A 12 17.38 -16.41 -40.78
N ILE A 13 17.55 -15.74 -39.64
CA ILE A 13 16.69 -15.89 -38.46
C ILE A 13 15.42 -15.09 -38.72
N GLU A 14 14.26 -15.74 -38.65
CA GLU A 14 12.96 -15.09 -38.80
C GLU A 14 12.45 -14.65 -37.41
N ILE A 15 12.24 -13.34 -37.21
CA ILE A 15 11.73 -12.76 -35.96
C ILE A 15 10.32 -12.23 -36.20
N ASN A 16 9.35 -12.79 -35.47
CA ASN A 16 7.95 -12.43 -35.55
C ASN A 16 7.47 -11.90 -34.19
N TYR A 17 6.80 -10.75 -34.20
CA TYR A 17 6.21 -10.14 -33.02
C TYR A 17 4.68 -10.31 -33.05
N HIS A 18 4.10 -10.79 -31.95
CA HIS A 18 2.69 -11.15 -31.86
C HIS A 18 2.01 -10.38 -30.72
N LYS A 19 0.94 -9.66 -31.05
CA LYS A 19 0.06 -9.03 -30.06
C LYS A 19 -0.89 -10.08 -29.48
N VAL A 20 -0.98 -10.14 -28.15
CA VAL A 20 -1.85 -11.08 -27.41
C VAL A 20 -2.98 -10.34 -26.70
N THR A 21 -4.18 -10.93 -26.74
CA THR A 21 -5.42 -10.31 -26.25
C THR A 21 -5.74 -10.62 -24.79
N ASN A 22 -4.96 -11.47 -24.11
CA ASN A 22 -5.21 -11.99 -22.76
C ASN A 22 -6.53 -12.79 -22.62
N LYS A 23 -7.09 -13.26 -23.74
CA LYS A 23 -8.23 -14.19 -23.72
C LYS A 23 -7.75 -15.60 -23.42
N VAL A 24 -8.69 -16.48 -23.05
CA VAL A 24 -8.45 -17.93 -23.00
C VAL A 24 -7.90 -18.36 -24.37
N ASP A 25 -6.79 -19.11 -24.36
CA ASP A 25 -6.02 -19.56 -25.53
C ASP A 25 -5.19 -18.47 -26.26
N ASP A 26 -5.21 -17.21 -25.81
CA ASP A 26 -4.44 -16.09 -26.38
C ASP A 26 -3.90 -15.16 -25.28
N SER A 27 -3.18 -15.73 -24.31
CA SER A 27 -2.70 -15.04 -23.10
C SER A 27 -1.20 -15.19 -22.84
N PHE A 28 -0.50 -16.05 -23.58
CA PHE A 28 0.92 -16.29 -23.40
C PHE A 28 1.74 -15.03 -23.73
N ILE A 29 2.56 -14.58 -22.78
CA ILE A 29 3.48 -13.45 -22.98
C ILE A 29 4.91 -13.93 -22.70
N GLY A 30 5.81 -13.68 -23.66
CA GLY A 30 7.18 -14.17 -23.61
C GLY A 30 7.72 -14.55 -24.99
N ILE A 31 8.71 -15.42 -25.02
CA ILE A 31 9.43 -15.83 -26.23
C ILE A 31 9.27 -17.33 -26.48
N LYS A 32 9.03 -17.69 -27.75
CA LYS A 32 9.07 -19.06 -28.28
C LYS A 32 10.09 -19.10 -29.41
N ILE A 33 11.08 -19.97 -29.33
CA ILE A 33 12.10 -20.17 -30.37
C ILE A 33 11.95 -21.59 -30.87
N LYS A 34 11.79 -21.79 -32.18
CA LYS A 34 11.72 -23.13 -32.80
C LYS A 34 12.37 -23.09 -34.17
N ASN A 35 13.37 -23.95 -34.42
CA ASN A 35 13.97 -24.15 -35.76
C ASN A 35 14.35 -22.83 -36.47
N ASN A 36 15.12 -21.96 -35.82
CA ASN A 36 15.56 -20.63 -36.30
C ASN A 36 14.45 -19.59 -36.54
N ARG A 37 13.23 -19.87 -36.07
CA ARG A 37 12.15 -18.91 -35.97
C ARG A 37 11.98 -18.48 -34.51
N ILE A 38 11.83 -17.18 -34.30
CA ILE A 38 11.65 -16.54 -33.01
C ILE A 38 10.31 -15.84 -33.03
N ASP A 39 9.39 -16.30 -32.19
CA ASP A 39 8.07 -15.70 -31.99
C ASP A 39 8.04 -15.05 -30.60
N PHE A 40 7.91 -13.72 -30.56
CA PHE A 40 7.81 -12.95 -29.32
C PHE A 40 6.38 -12.43 -29.14
N TYR A 41 5.77 -12.74 -28.00
CA TYR A 41 4.38 -12.42 -27.68
C TYR A 41 4.33 -11.33 -26.61
N TYR A 42 3.61 -10.24 -26.88
CA TYR A 42 3.50 -9.08 -26.02
C TYR A 42 2.05 -8.57 -25.88
N PRO A 43 1.67 -7.95 -24.74
CA PRO A 43 0.30 -7.48 -24.53
C PRO A 43 -0.17 -6.51 -25.61
N GLU A 44 -1.42 -6.64 -26.07
CA GLU A 44 -2.01 -5.71 -27.05
C GLU A 44 -2.07 -4.25 -26.55
N THR A 45 -2.10 -4.05 -25.22
CA THR A 45 -2.04 -2.74 -24.55
C THR A 45 -0.64 -2.16 -24.45
N TYR A 46 0.42 -2.89 -24.86
CA TYR A 46 1.79 -2.41 -24.84
C TYR A 46 2.17 -1.69 -26.14
N ASN A 47 2.87 -0.56 -26.02
CA ASN A 47 3.37 0.19 -27.17
C ASN A 47 4.72 -0.36 -27.67
N PHE A 48 4.67 -1.47 -28.39
CA PHE A 48 5.86 -2.15 -28.91
C PHE A 48 6.41 -1.43 -30.16
N ASP A 49 7.71 -1.11 -30.16
CA ASP A 49 8.39 -0.44 -31.27
C ASP A 49 9.09 -1.45 -32.19
N GLU A 50 8.45 -1.74 -33.32
CA GLU A 50 8.96 -2.65 -34.37
C GLU A 50 9.76 -1.92 -35.46
N SER A 51 10.06 -0.62 -35.28
CA SER A 51 10.70 0.18 -36.34
C SER A 51 12.15 -0.21 -36.62
N SER A 52 12.86 -0.74 -35.63
CA SER A 52 14.21 -1.30 -35.79
C SER A 52 14.47 -2.41 -34.76
N ILE A 53 15.48 -3.24 -35.03
CA ILE A 53 15.83 -4.35 -34.12
C ILE A 53 16.41 -3.85 -32.80
N GLU A 54 17.06 -2.68 -32.79
CA GLU A 54 17.62 -2.08 -31.58
C GLU A 54 16.52 -1.64 -30.62
N LYS A 55 15.44 -1.07 -31.15
CA LYS A 55 14.30 -0.62 -30.34
C LYS A 55 13.42 -1.78 -29.90
N SER A 56 13.12 -2.72 -30.80
CA SER A 56 12.35 -3.91 -30.43
C SER A 56 13.07 -4.73 -29.36
N ARG A 57 14.41 -4.77 -29.40
CA ARG A 57 15.24 -5.38 -28.35
C ARG A 57 15.02 -4.75 -26.97
N GLU A 58 14.94 -3.43 -26.87
CA GLU A 58 14.72 -2.75 -25.59
C GLU A 58 13.38 -3.19 -24.99
N ASP A 59 12.33 -3.22 -25.81
CA ASP A 59 11.00 -3.67 -25.40
C ASP A 59 10.96 -5.16 -25.02
N VAL A 60 11.61 -6.03 -25.82
CA VAL A 60 11.73 -7.46 -25.53
C VAL A 60 12.42 -7.67 -24.18
N LEU A 61 13.56 -7.01 -23.96
CA LEU A 61 14.31 -7.14 -22.71
C LEU A 61 13.49 -6.64 -21.52
N ALA A 62 12.77 -5.52 -21.66
CA ALA A 62 11.95 -4.96 -20.59
C ALA A 62 10.83 -5.94 -20.18
N ILE A 63 10.08 -6.48 -21.14
CA ILE A 63 9.03 -7.47 -20.88
C ILE A 63 9.62 -8.75 -20.28
N LEU A 64 10.69 -9.30 -20.84
CA LEU A 64 11.30 -10.53 -20.32
C LEU A 64 11.82 -10.39 -18.89
N GLN A 65 12.29 -9.20 -18.50
CA GLN A 65 12.67 -8.88 -17.13
C GLN A 65 11.48 -8.92 -16.18
N THR A 66 10.30 -8.42 -16.58
CA THR A 66 9.11 -8.47 -15.72
C THR A 66 8.64 -9.89 -15.41
N ILE A 67 8.91 -10.87 -16.30
CA ILE A 67 8.56 -12.28 -16.06
C ILE A 67 9.31 -12.86 -14.85
N SER A 68 10.47 -12.32 -14.51
CA SER A 68 11.18 -12.71 -13.28
C SER A 68 10.35 -12.47 -12.01
N ILE A 69 9.42 -11.50 -12.02
CA ILE A 69 8.51 -11.21 -10.90
C ILE A 69 7.64 -12.43 -10.59
N ALA A 70 7.14 -13.13 -11.61
CA ALA A 70 6.26 -14.29 -11.45
C ALA A 70 6.92 -15.47 -10.71
N LYS A 71 8.26 -15.58 -10.74
CA LYS A 71 9.00 -16.67 -10.09
C LYS A 71 9.36 -16.41 -8.62
N THR A 72 9.14 -15.19 -8.11
CA THR A 72 9.45 -14.84 -6.70
C THR A 72 8.49 -15.47 -5.68
N HIS A 73 7.46 -16.20 -6.12
CA HIS A 73 6.52 -16.90 -5.26
C HIS A 73 6.35 -18.37 -5.63
N SER A 74 6.39 -19.24 -4.61
CA SER A 74 6.00 -20.66 -4.66
C SER A 74 4.49 -20.90 -4.77
N ASN A 75 3.71 -19.89 -5.21
CA ASN A 75 2.25 -19.99 -5.29
C ASN A 75 1.82 -20.64 -6.61
N SER A 76 0.96 -21.64 -6.53
CA SER A 76 0.41 -22.44 -7.64
C SER A 76 -0.44 -21.68 -8.68
N ARG A 77 -0.59 -20.35 -8.56
CA ARG A 77 -1.52 -19.54 -9.37
C ARG A 77 -0.95 -19.14 -10.74
N ILE A 78 0.36 -19.21 -10.92
CA ILE A 78 1.01 -18.79 -12.17
C ILE A 78 1.77 -19.98 -12.72
N LYS A 79 1.37 -20.42 -13.91
CA LYS A 79 2.12 -21.39 -14.68
C LYS A 79 3.17 -20.60 -15.48
N VAL A 80 4.41 -20.69 -15.01
CA VAL A 80 5.56 -20.21 -15.78
C VAL A 80 5.96 -21.32 -16.72
N GLU A 81 5.81 -21.11 -18.02
CA GLU A 81 6.24 -22.07 -19.03
C GLU A 81 7.73 -21.85 -19.32
N SER A 82 8.55 -22.85 -18.95
CA SER A 82 9.97 -22.86 -19.30
C SER A 82 10.43 -24.24 -19.73
N SER A 83 11.17 -24.32 -20.84
CA SER A 83 11.80 -25.58 -21.32
C SER A 83 12.94 -26.10 -20.42
N PHE A 84 13.22 -25.45 -19.28
CA PHE A 84 14.30 -25.80 -18.37
C PHE A 84 13.77 -26.61 -17.17
N SER A 85 14.49 -27.67 -16.77
CA SER A 85 13.97 -28.74 -15.89
C SER A 85 13.82 -28.38 -14.41
N ASN A 86 14.35 -27.22 -13.97
CA ASN A 86 14.28 -26.78 -12.57
C ASN A 86 13.51 -25.47 -12.44
N ASN A 87 12.53 -25.45 -11.53
CA ASN A 87 11.76 -24.26 -11.10
C ASN A 87 12.58 -23.22 -10.32
N GLU A 88 13.92 -23.30 -10.37
CA GLU A 88 14.80 -22.26 -9.85
C GLU A 88 14.91 -21.11 -10.88
N ALA A 89 15.32 -19.93 -10.42
CA ALA A 89 15.37 -18.71 -11.21
C ALA A 89 16.03 -18.94 -12.59
N ILE A 90 15.45 -18.31 -13.61
CA ILE A 90 15.74 -18.59 -15.01
C ILE A 90 17.22 -18.34 -15.31
N PRO A 91 17.87 -19.21 -16.11
CA PRO A 91 19.14 -18.87 -16.72
C PRO A 91 19.06 -17.72 -17.74
N LEU A 92 17.94 -17.01 -17.95
CA LEU A 92 17.82 -15.88 -18.90
C LEU A 92 18.70 -14.71 -18.48
N LEU A 93 18.63 -14.31 -17.20
CA LEU A 93 19.53 -13.28 -16.68
C LEU A 93 20.98 -13.76 -16.81
N SER A 94 21.24 -15.04 -16.56
CA SER A 94 22.55 -15.66 -16.73
C SER A 94 23.02 -15.66 -18.20
N TYR A 95 22.15 -15.97 -19.17
CA TYR A 95 22.41 -15.95 -20.61
C TYR A 95 22.72 -14.52 -21.05
N LEU A 96 21.90 -13.54 -20.66
CA LEU A 96 22.14 -12.11 -20.94
C LEU A 96 23.44 -11.62 -20.31
N TRP A 97 23.72 -12.03 -19.07
CA TRP A 97 24.94 -11.67 -18.36
C TRP A 97 26.18 -12.23 -19.06
N ILE A 98 26.15 -13.51 -19.45
CA ILE A 98 27.27 -14.17 -20.15
C ILE A 98 27.51 -13.55 -21.53
N ILE A 99 26.47 -13.19 -22.28
CA ILE A 99 26.65 -12.48 -23.55
C ILE A 99 27.32 -11.13 -23.32
N ARG A 100 26.86 -10.36 -22.33
CA ARG A 100 27.45 -9.06 -21.99
C ARG A 100 28.91 -9.20 -21.56
N ASP A 101 29.22 -10.13 -20.67
CA ASP A 101 30.59 -10.42 -20.24
C ASP A 101 31.48 -10.81 -21.43
N TYR A 102 30.99 -11.65 -22.34
CA TYR A 102 31.70 -12.02 -23.56
C TYR A 102 31.95 -10.84 -24.50
N LEU A 103 30.95 -9.99 -24.73
CA LEU A 103 31.09 -8.82 -25.59
C LEU A 103 32.09 -7.80 -25.04
N MET A 104 32.22 -7.71 -23.72
CA MET A 104 33.15 -6.79 -23.04
C MET A 104 34.56 -7.39 -22.91
N ASN A 105 34.67 -8.65 -22.50
CA ASN A 105 35.92 -9.26 -22.02
C ASN A 105 36.44 -10.38 -22.93
N GLY A 106 35.66 -10.82 -23.92
CA GLY A 106 35.97 -11.97 -24.76
C GLY A 106 35.83 -13.31 -24.03
N PHE A 107 36.51 -14.34 -24.52
CA PHE A 107 36.51 -15.64 -23.84
C PHE A 107 37.29 -15.58 -22.52
N TYR A 108 36.79 -16.28 -21.50
CA TYR A 108 37.53 -16.47 -20.26
C TYR A 108 38.92 -17.05 -20.53
N VAL A 109 39.94 -16.41 -19.96
CA VAL A 109 41.34 -16.87 -19.99
C VAL A 109 41.84 -16.91 -18.55
N ASN A 110 42.15 -18.11 -18.05
CA ASN A 110 42.81 -18.20 -16.75
C ASN A 110 44.32 -17.86 -16.89
N ARG A 111 44.81 -16.95 -16.05
CA ARG A 111 46.22 -16.54 -15.97
C ARG A 111 46.96 -17.16 -14.78
N GLU A 112 46.26 -17.87 -13.90
CA GLU A 112 46.82 -18.46 -12.69
C GLU A 112 47.64 -19.72 -13.00
N LYS A 113 48.84 -19.79 -12.44
CA LYS A 113 49.73 -20.95 -12.55
C LYS A 113 49.65 -21.74 -11.26
N VAL A 114 49.47 -23.06 -11.37
CA VAL A 114 49.48 -23.94 -10.19
C VAL A 114 50.91 -24.39 -9.91
N LEU A 115 51.29 -24.33 -8.64
CA LEU A 115 52.58 -24.80 -8.17
C LEU A 115 52.45 -26.24 -7.71
N LYS A 116 53.26 -27.14 -8.29
CA LYS A 116 53.33 -28.56 -7.91
C LYS A 116 54.76 -28.90 -7.51
N LYS A 117 54.94 -29.90 -6.64
CA LYS A 117 56.26 -30.44 -6.28
C LYS A 117 56.62 -31.63 -7.16
N ASN A 118 57.88 -31.74 -7.55
CA ASN A 118 58.48 -32.89 -8.24
C ASN A 118 57.74 -33.34 -9.51
N GLN A 119 57.24 -32.38 -10.30
CA GLN A 119 56.64 -32.64 -11.60
C GLN A 119 57.47 -32.03 -12.74
N ARG A 120 57.14 -32.38 -13.99
CA ARG A 120 57.73 -31.75 -15.18
C ARG A 120 57.09 -30.37 -15.40
N GLY A 121 57.91 -29.32 -15.44
CA GLY A 121 57.47 -27.95 -15.66
C GLY A 121 58.62 -26.96 -15.49
N LYS A 122 58.34 -25.66 -15.65
CA LYS A 122 59.34 -24.61 -15.38
C LYS A 122 59.57 -24.52 -13.87
N VAL A 123 60.80 -24.75 -13.44
CA VAL A 123 61.19 -24.71 -12.01
C VAL A 123 61.11 -23.28 -11.47
N ASP A 124 60.43 -23.12 -10.35
CA ASP A 124 60.46 -21.90 -9.53
C ASP A 124 61.61 -22.04 -8.53
N TRP A 125 62.80 -21.58 -8.95
CA TRP A 125 64.01 -21.65 -8.14
C TRP A 125 63.89 -20.86 -6.84
N LYS A 126 63.19 -19.72 -6.84
CA LYS A 126 63.03 -18.89 -5.64
C LYS A 126 62.30 -19.64 -4.53
N ARG A 127 61.25 -20.39 -4.88
CA ARG A 127 60.50 -21.21 -3.91
C ARG A 127 61.17 -22.54 -3.62
N THR A 128 61.85 -23.15 -4.60
CA THR A 128 62.59 -24.40 -4.41
C THR A 128 63.74 -24.23 -3.43
N LEU A 129 64.49 -23.12 -3.53
CA LEU A 129 65.63 -22.83 -2.65
C LEU A 129 65.22 -22.53 -1.20
N ASN A 130 63.98 -22.12 -0.96
CA ASN A 130 63.42 -21.94 0.38
C ASN A 130 63.03 -23.25 1.07
N GLY A 131 63.02 -24.38 0.34
CA GLY A 131 62.79 -25.70 0.92
C GLY A 131 63.99 -26.20 1.73
N GLN A 132 63.81 -27.24 2.52
CA GLN A 132 64.91 -27.83 3.30
C GLN A 132 65.79 -28.69 2.40
N PRO A 133 67.08 -28.36 2.20
CA PRO A 133 67.96 -29.17 1.39
C PRO A 133 68.46 -30.39 2.17
N ILE A 134 68.73 -31.48 1.43
CA ILE A 134 69.44 -32.66 1.93
C ILE A 134 70.90 -32.51 1.50
N ILE A 135 71.81 -32.58 2.47
CA ILE A 135 73.26 -32.51 2.24
C ILE A 135 73.82 -33.93 2.26
N SER A 136 74.45 -34.36 1.16
CA SER A 136 75.10 -35.66 1.08
C SER A 136 76.39 -35.59 0.26
N LYS A 137 77.49 -36.06 0.85
CA LYS A 137 78.84 -36.09 0.23
C LYS A 137 79.26 -34.75 -0.42
N GLY A 138 78.97 -33.62 0.25
CA GLY A 138 79.32 -32.28 -0.23
C GLY A 138 78.36 -31.69 -1.27
N ASN A 139 77.33 -32.42 -1.70
CA ASN A 139 76.31 -31.93 -2.63
C ASN A 139 75.03 -31.50 -1.88
N VAL A 140 74.40 -30.45 -2.38
CA VAL A 140 73.12 -29.92 -1.90
C VAL A 140 72.01 -30.38 -2.84
N VAL A 141 71.07 -31.18 -2.32
CA VAL A 141 69.95 -31.73 -3.10
C VAL A 141 68.64 -31.26 -2.51
N TYR A 142 67.83 -30.56 -3.30
CA TYR A 142 66.46 -30.21 -2.94
C TYR A 142 65.52 -31.33 -3.37
N SER A 143 64.91 -32.01 -2.40
CA SER A 143 63.99 -33.13 -2.66
C SER A 143 62.62 -32.68 -3.16
N ASP A 144 62.23 -31.42 -2.91
CA ASP A 144 60.92 -30.86 -3.27
C ASP A 144 61.06 -29.75 -4.32
N ILE A 145 61.32 -30.11 -5.58
CA ILE A 145 61.43 -29.13 -6.68
C ILE A 145 60.05 -28.54 -6.96
N VAL A 146 59.87 -27.24 -6.72
CA VAL A 146 58.62 -26.54 -7.00
C VAL A 146 58.60 -26.13 -8.48
N VAL A 147 57.61 -26.61 -9.21
CA VAL A 147 57.40 -26.29 -10.64
C VAL A 147 56.08 -25.58 -10.86
N SER A 148 56.07 -24.62 -11.78
CA SER A 148 54.85 -24.00 -12.30
C SER A 148 54.28 -24.85 -13.43
N VAL A 149 53.05 -25.35 -13.25
CA VAL A 149 52.34 -26.20 -14.21
C VAL A 149 51.04 -25.50 -14.64
N LYS A 150 50.60 -25.74 -15.88
CA LYS A 150 49.26 -25.35 -16.33
C LYS A 150 48.22 -26.16 -15.55
N ASN A 151 47.15 -25.51 -15.13
CA ASN A 151 46.06 -26.14 -14.38
C ASN A 151 45.11 -26.88 -15.34
N GLU A 152 44.79 -28.14 -15.04
CA GLU A 152 43.88 -28.95 -15.86
C GLU A 152 42.40 -28.58 -15.65
N LEU A 153 42.02 -28.20 -14.41
CA LEU A 153 40.67 -27.71 -14.09
C LEU A 153 40.35 -26.42 -14.88
N ASP A 154 41.36 -25.59 -15.13
CA ASP A 154 41.20 -24.33 -15.86
C ASP A 154 40.87 -24.52 -17.33
N ASN A 155 41.39 -25.56 -17.97
CA ASN A 155 41.03 -25.88 -19.36
C ASN A 155 39.55 -26.26 -19.46
N ILE A 156 39.03 -26.96 -18.44
CA ILE A 156 37.61 -27.34 -18.37
C ILE A 156 36.74 -26.11 -18.15
N ILE A 157 37.11 -25.18 -17.27
CA ILE A 157 36.34 -23.93 -17.06
C ILE A 157 36.28 -23.08 -18.34
N VAL A 158 37.38 -22.96 -19.08
CA VAL A 158 37.40 -22.26 -20.39
C VAL A 158 36.46 -22.95 -21.39
N GLU A 159 36.43 -24.29 -21.40
CA GLU A 159 35.53 -25.08 -22.24
C GLU A 159 34.06 -24.85 -21.85
N ILE A 160 33.75 -24.88 -20.55
CA ILE A 160 32.43 -24.57 -20.00
C ILE A 160 31.99 -23.17 -20.40
N HIS A 161 32.87 -22.18 -20.27
CA HIS A 161 32.57 -20.80 -20.64
C HIS A 161 32.26 -20.67 -22.13
N LYS A 162 33.09 -21.27 -23.01
CA LYS A 162 32.82 -21.30 -24.46
C LYS A 162 31.47 -21.94 -24.78
N TYR A 163 31.15 -23.04 -24.10
CA TYR A 163 29.87 -23.71 -24.25
C TYR A 163 28.69 -22.83 -23.81
N CYS A 164 28.79 -22.18 -22.65
CA CYS A 164 27.77 -21.25 -22.16
C CYS A 164 27.58 -20.07 -23.12
N VAL A 165 28.67 -19.45 -23.61
CA VAL A 165 28.60 -18.36 -24.60
C VAL A 165 27.92 -18.83 -25.87
N LYS A 166 28.31 -19.99 -26.41
CA LYS A 166 27.70 -20.56 -27.63
C LYS A 166 26.20 -20.73 -27.45
N LYS A 167 25.78 -21.40 -26.38
CA LYS A 167 24.36 -21.61 -26.06
C LYS A 167 23.61 -20.30 -25.83
N SER A 168 24.22 -19.32 -25.16
CA SER A 168 23.61 -18.01 -24.96
C SER A 168 23.37 -17.30 -26.29
N LEU A 169 24.35 -17.34 -27.21
CA LEU A 169 24.25 -16.72 -28.53
C LEU A 169 23.26 -17.45 -29.44
N ASP A 170 23.19 -18.78 -29.37
CA ASP A 170 22.18 -19.56 -30.12
C ASP A 170 20.75 -19.16 -29.73
N ILE A 171 20.54 -18.76 -28.47
CA ILE A 171 19.22 -18.43 -27.92
C ILE A 171 18.91 -16.93 -28.05
N LEU A 172 19.83 -16.06 -27.63
CA LEU A 172 19.62 -14.61 -27.48
C LEU A 172 20.57 -13.77 -28.34
N GLY A 173 21.45 -14.39 -29.13
CA GLY A 173 22.44 -13.66 -29.96
C GLY A 173 21.79 -12.69 -30.93
N TRP A 174 20.59 -13.01 -31.43
CA TRP A 174 19.78 -12.14 -32.29
C TRP A 174 19.48 -10.77 -31.65
N LEU A 175 19.33 -10.69 -30.31
CA LEU A 175 19.19 -9.41 -29.60
C LEU A 175 20.45 -8.54 -29.71
N PHE A 176 21.61 -9.13 -30.02
CA PHE A 176 22.87 -8.40 -30.12
C PHE A 176 23.37 -8.33 -31.57
N GLY A 177 22.53 -8.66 -32.56
CA GLY A 177 22.90 -8.70 -33.97
C GLY A 177 23.82 -9.86 -34.35
N ILE A 178 23.90 -10.90 -33.50
CA ILE A 178 24.72 -12.09 -33.72
C ILE A 178 23.82 -13.23 -34.18
N ASN A 179 23.77 -13.45 -35.49
CA ASN A 179 22.84 -14.41 -36.12
C ASN A 179 23.39 -15.85 -36.18
N SER A 180 24.63 -16.08 -35.75
CA SER A 180 25.21 -17.41 -35.71
C SER A 180 26.35 -17.49 -34.70
N SER A 181 26.37 -18.56 -33.92
CA SER A 181 27.48 -18.91 -33.03
C SER A 181 28.47 -19.91 -33.67
N ASN A 182 28.35 -20.17 -34.98
CA ASN A 182 29.15 -21.20 -35.68
C ASN A 182 30.67 -20.96 -35.61
N PHE A 183 31.08 -19.73 -35.30
CA PHE A 183 32.48 -19.39 -35.04
C PHE A 183 33.03 -19.95 -33.71
N ILE A 184 32.17 -20.49 -32.84
CA ILE A 184 32.56 -21.09 -31.55
C ILE A 184 32.54 -22.62 -31.67
N GLU A 185 33.72 -23.23 -31.63
CA GLU A 185 33.88 -24.68 -31.57
C GLU A 185 33.73 -25.19 -30.13
N THR A 186 32.81 -26.14 -29.93
CA THR A 186 32.51 -26.78 -28.64
C THR A 186 32.34 -28.28 -28.84
N LYS A 187 32.68 -29.09 -27.81
CA LYS A 187 32.40 -30.52 -27.83
C LYS A 187 30.90 -30.79 -27.83
N THR A 188 30.50 -31.94 -28.37
CA THR A 188 29.11 -32.42 -28.30
C THR A 188 28.73 -32.60 -26.84
N PHE A 189 27.61 -32.01 -26.43
CA PHE A 189 27.11 -32.11 -25.06
C PHE A 189 26.43 -33.46 -24.83
N TYR A 190 26.63 -34.07 -23.68
CA TYR A 190 25.97 -35.32 -23.26
C TYR A 190 25.86 -35.36 -21.72
N LYS A 191 25.03 -36.25 -21.19
CA LYS A 191 24.62 -36.25 -19.77
C LYS A 191 25.80 -36.35 -18.80
N GLU A 192 26.76 -37.22 -19.07
CA GLU A 192 27.94 -37.38 -18.22
C GLU A 192 28.84 -36.14 -18.25
N LEU A 193 28.91 -35.42 -19.39
CA LEU A 193 29.66 -34.17 -19.51
C LEU A 193 29.01 -33.03 -18.69
N LYS A 194 27.68 -32.98 -18.65
CA LYS A 194 26.93 -32.02 -17.82
C LYS A 194 27.30 -32.14 -16.34
N ASN A 195 27.33 -33.37 -15.81
CA ASN A 195 27.69 -33.61 -14.41
C ASN A 195 29.14 -33.18 -14.11
N ILE A 196 30.08 -33.51 -15.01
CA ILE A 196 31.48 -33.06 -14.90
C ILE A 196 31.57 -31.53 -14.85
N TYR A 197 30.79 -30.84 -15.68
CA TYR A 197 30.77 -29.37 -15.70
C TYR A 197 30.20 -28.79 -14.40
N ILE A 198 29.09 -29.32 -13.89
CA ILE A 198 28.49 -28.90 -12.62
C ILE A 198 29.47 -29.08 -11.46
N ASP A 199 30.09 -30.26 -11.34
CA ASP A 199 31.04 -30.56 -10.27
C ASP A 199 32.28 -29.67 -10.34
N THR A 200 32.79 -29.42 -11.55
CA THR A 200 33.94 -28.54 -11.78
C THR A 200 33.61 -27.09 -11.37
N LEU A 201 32.44 -26.58 -11.76
CA LEU A 201 32.01 -25.22 -11.42
C LEU A 201 31.80 -25.06 -9.91
N ARG A 202 31.11 -26.00 -9.25
CA ARG A 202 30.89 -25.96 -7.80
C ARG A 202 32.20 -26.01 -7.02
N LYS A 203 33.15 -26.85 -7.47
CA LYS A 203 34.49 -26.92 -6.88
C LYS A 203 35.22 -25.59 -7.00
N GLU A 204 35.27 -24.99 -8.18
CA GLU A 204 35.95 -23.71 -8.38
C GLU A 204 35.29 -22.57 -7.60
N LEU A 205 33.96 -22.54 -7.57
CA LEU A 205 33.17 -21.53 -6.86
C LEU A 205 33.43 -21.55 -5.35
N SER A 206 33.68 -22.74 -4.79
CA SER A 206 34.07 -22.90 -3.38
C SER A 206 35.51 -22.46 -3.06
N GLN A 207 36.37 -22.35 -4.07
CA GLN A 207 37.81 -22.07 -3.91
C GLN A 207 38.18 -20.63 -4.25
N THR A 208 37.39 -19.95 -5.09
CA THR A 208 37.68 -18.57 -5.49
C THR A 208 37.19 -17.54 -4.47
N PHE A 209 37.97 -16.47 -4.29
CA PHE A 209 37.61 -15.30 -3.47
C PHE A 209 37.32 -14.06 -4.31
N ASP A 210 37.48 -14.15 -5.63
CA ASP A 210 37.22 -13.06 -6.57
C ASP A 210 35.71 -12.97 -6.87
N ASP A 211 35.10 -11.84 -6.54
CA ASP A 211 33.66 -11.64 -6.66
C ASP A 211 33.18 -11.61 -8.13
N GLU A 212 33.98 -11.09 -9.06
CA GLU A 212 33.64 -11.12 -10.49
C GLU A 212 33.72 -12.55 -11.04
N LYS A 213 34.74 -13.31 -10.63
CA LYS A 213 34.88 -14.72 -10.99
C LYS A 213 33.76 -15.55 -10.40
N LYS A 214 33.35 -15.31 -9.14
CA LYS A 214 32.18 -15.96 -8.52
C LYS A 214 30.90 -15.68 -9.29
N LEU A 215 30.67 -14.43 -9.68
CA LEU A 215 29.49 -14.03 -10.45
C LEU A 215 29.47 -14.75 -11.81
N ARG A 216 30.60 -14.81 -12.52
CA ARG A 216 30.72 -15.56 -13.78
C ARG A 216 30.44 -17.04 -13.60
N LEU A 217 31.07 -17.67 -12.60
CA LEU A 217 30.90 -19.11 -12.31
C LEU A 217 29.45 -19.43 -11.93
N SER A 218 28.80 -18.57 -11.15
CA SER A 218 27.39 -18.72 -10.75
C SER A 218 26.45 -18.65 -11.96
N ASN A 219 26.65 -17.68 -12.85
CA ASN A 219 25.86 -17.58 -14.08
C ASN A 219 26.08 -18.78 -15.01
N MET A 220 27.32 -19.25 -15.18
CA MET A 220 27.60 -20.48 -15.94
C MET A 220 26.94 -21.70 -15.31
N LEU A 221 27.00 -21.83 -13.98
CA LEU A 221 26.39 -22.95 -13.26
C LEU A 221 24.88 -22.98 -13.47
N SER A 222 24.22 -21.84 -13.32
CA SER A 222 22.79 -21.66 -13.58
C SER A 222 22.39 -22.09 -15.00
N ILE A 223 23.20 -21.75 -16.01
CA ILE A 223 22.97 -22.17 -17.40
C ILE A 223 23.09 -23.70 -17.53
N ILE A 224 24.17 -24.30 -17.03
CA ILE A 224 24.42 -25.73 -17.17
C ILE A 224 23.40 -26.59 -16.42
N GLU A 225 23.03 -26.19 -15.20
CA GLU A 225 21.99 -26.86 -14.40
C GLU A 225 20.63 -26.83 -15.09
N GLY A 226 20.32 -25.73 -15.79
CA GLY A 226 19.06 -25.54 -16.50
C GLY A 226 18.87 -26.42 -17.75
N LEU A 227 19.95 -26.91 -18.38
CA LEU A 227 19.87 -27.70 -19.63
C LEU A 227 19.14 -29.03 -19.39
N SER A 228 18.12 -29.35 -20.19
CA SER A 228 17.39 -30.63 -20.10
C SER A 228 18.23 -31.82 -20.60
N ASP A 229 17.93 -33.01 -20.07
CA ASP A 229 18.61 -34.27 -20.43
C ASP A 229 18.16 -34.82 -21.80
N GLU A 230 17.00 -34.39 -22.30
CA GLU A 230 16.48 -34.78 -23.60
C GLU A 230 16.96 -33.81 -24.69
N GLN A 231 18.06 -34.18 -25.34
CA GLN A 231 18.38 -33.63 -26.65
C GLN A 231 17.38 -34.17 -27.67
N ASN A 232 16.29 -33.44 -27.88
CA ASN A 232 15.57 -33.41 -29.15
C ASN A 232 14.62 -32.20 -29.18
N GLY A 233 15.02 -31.17 -29.94
CA GLY A 233 14.19 -30.04 -30.31
C GLY A 233 14.87 -28.72 -30.02
N ASN A 234 15.16 -27.95 -31.07
CA ASN A 234 15.58 -26.54 -31.01
C ASN A 234 14.43 -25.64 -30.51
N GLU A 235 13.68 -26.08 -29.49
CA GLU A 235 12.44 -25.46 -29.02
C GLU A 235 12.62 -24.90 -27.61
N LEU A 236 12.68 -23.57 -27.50
CA LEU A 236 12.73 -22.85 -26.23
C LEU A 236 11.44 -22.07 -26.04
N VAL A 237 10.76 -22.29 -24.92
CA VAL A 237 9.65 -21.45 -24.46
C VAL A 237 10.07 -20.80 -23.16
N TYR A 238 9.89 -19.48 -23.07
CA TYR A 238 10.05 -18.73 -21.83
C TYR A 238 9.00 -17.62 -21.75
N GLY A 239 8.04 -17.79 -20.87
CA GLY A 239 6.90 -16.88 -20.76
C GLY A 239 6.01 -17.17 -19.56
N VAL A 240 4.92 -16.42 -19.48
CA VAL A 240 3.81 -16.67 -18.56
C VAL A 240 2.51 -16.85 -19.32
N ASP A 241 1.65 -17.74 -18.80
CA ASP A 241 0.32 -17.96 -19.36
C ASP A 241 -0.67 -16.84 -19.00
N SER A 242 -0.33 -16.00 -18.00
CA SER A 242 -1.11 -14.80 -17.66
C SER A 242 -0.22 -13.70 -17.10
N TYR A 243 -0.40 -12.49 -17.62
CA TYR A 243 0.38 -11.32 -17.21
C TYR A 243 -0.31 -10.49 -16.11
N ALA A 244 -1.54 -10.84 -15.73
CA ALA A 244 -2.33 -10.10 -14.75
C ALA A 244 -1.60 -9.97 -13.40
N TYR A 245 -1.06 -11.07 -12.89
CA TYR A 245 -0.31 -11.05 -11.63
C TYR A 245 0.97 -10.20 -11.70
N ILE A 246 1.70 -10.27 -12.83
CA ILE A 246 2.91 -9.45 -13.01
C ILE A 246 2.52 -7.97 -12.97
N PHE A 247 1.44 -7.60 -13.65
CA PHE A 247 0.89 -6.25 -13.60
C PHE A 247 0.49 -5.81 -12.19
N GLU A 248 -0.26 -6.62 -11.45
CA GLU A 248 -0.61 -6.36 -10.03
C GLU A 248 0.63 -6.03 -9.18
N ARG A 249 1.71 -6.80 -9.35
CA ARG A 249 2.96 -6.59 -8.62
C ARG A 249 3.68 -5.32 -9.02
N MET A 250 3.69 -4.98 -10.31
CA MET A 250 4.27 -3.73 -10.79
C MET A 250 3.50 -2.52 -10.24
N ILE A 251 2.16 -2.55 -10.25
CA ILE A 251 1.34 -1.48 -9.67
C ILE A 251 1.58 -1.36 -8.16
N ASN A 252 1.63 -2.48 -7.42
CA ASN A 252 1.94 -2.44 -5.99
C ASN A 252 3.33 -1.88 -5.70
N SER A 253 4.31 -2.09 -6.58
CA SER A 253 5.65 -1.50 -6.46
C SER A 253 5.64 0.02 -6.66
N ILE A 254 4.77 0.53 -7.53
CA ILE A 254 4.65 1.96 -7.85
C ILE A 254 3.85 2.71 -6.78
N PHE A 255 2.70 2.18 -6.36
CA PHE A 255 1.74 2.90 -5.52
C PHE A 255 1.63 2.38 -4.08
N GLY A 256 1.99 1.12 -3.82
CA GLY A 256 1.80 0.50 -2.51
C GLY A 256 2.79 1.00 -1.46
N ASN A 257 2.29 1.35 -0.27
CA ASN A 257 3.14 1.73 0.87
C ASN A 257 2.82 0.96 2.16
N ARG A 258 1.82 0.08 2.13
CA ARG A 258 1.48 -0.85 3.21
C ARG A 258 1.46 -2.29 2.73
N ASP A 259 1.64 -3.21 3.66
CA ASP A 259 1.50 -4.64 3.39
C ASP A 259 0.03 -5.01 3.22
N ALA A 260 -0.37 -5.30 1.97
CA ALA A 260 -1.74 -5.65 1.60
C ALA A 260 -2.28 -6.89 2.33
N THR A 261 -1.41 -7.80 2.82
CA THR A 261 -1.84 -9.02 3.51
C THR A 261 -2.55 -8.76 4.84
N LYS A 262 -2.30 -7.59 5.45
CA LYS A 262 -2.99 -7.15 6.67
C LYS A 262 -4.44 -6.76 6.45
N PHE A 263 -4.84 -6.61 5.19
CA PHE A 263 -6.16 -6.12 4.78
C PHE A 263 -7.02 -7.21 4.14
N ASN A 264 -6.69 -8.48 4.34
CA ASN A 264 -7.39 -9.62 3.77
C ASN A 264 -8.70 -9.94 4.53
N PRO A 265 -9.89 -9.83 3.91
CA PRO A 265 -11.08 -10.47 4.44
C PRO A 265 -10.94 -12.00 4.34
N SER A 266 -11.24 -12.70 5.43
CA SER A 266 -11.21 -14.15 5.51
C SER A 266 -12.55 -14.71 6.00
N ALA A 267 -12.81 -15.98 5.68
CA ALA A 267 -14.04 -16.69 6.06
C ALA A 267 -13.70 -18.11 6.51
N ASN A 268 -14.56 -18.72 7.33
CA ASN A 268 -14.35 -20.07 7.85
C ASN A 268 -15.52 -21.01 7.50
N TRP A 269 -15.21 -22.25 7.17
CA TRP A 269 -16.13 -23.37 7.06
C TRP A 269 -16.31 -24.05 8.41
N PHE A 270 -17.56 -24.36 8.75
CA PHE A 270 -17.91 -25.16 9.92
C PHE A 270 -18.49 -26.48 9.44
N MET A 271 -17.74 -27.57 9.58
CA MET A 271 -18.08 -28.86 8.98
C MET A 271 -18.89 -29.70 9.95
N LYS A 272 -20.00 -30.30 9.48
CA LYS A 272 -20.77 -31.25 10.31
C LYS A 272 -19.91 -32.42 10.82
N SER A 273 -18.88 -32.83 10.07
CA SER A 273 -17.96 -33.92 10.44
C SER A 273 -17.20 -33.67 11.74
N ASN A 274 -17.06 -32.42 12.17
CA ASN A 274 -16.45 -32.06 13.46
C ASN A 274 -17.46 -31.47 14.46
N ASP A 275 -18.75 -31.72 14.23
CA ASP A 275 -19.85 -31.19 15.06
C ASP A 275 -19.85 -29.64 15.09
N TYR A 276 -19.39 -29.00 14.00
CA TYR A 276 -19.26 -27.54 13.86
C TYR A 276 -18.32 -26.88 14.89
N LYS A 277 -17.46 -27.66 15.58
CA LYS A 277 -16.63 -27.14 16.70
C LYS A 277 -15.33 -26.49 16.26
N VAL A 278 -14.75 -26.95 15.14
CA VAL A 278 -13.46 -26.44 14.66
C VAL A 278 -13.67 -25.74 13.31
N PRO A 279 -13.38 -24.44 13.19
CA PRO A 279 -13.44 -23.75 11.92
C PRO A 279 -12.30 -24.21 10.99
N PHE A 280 -12.59 -24.36 9.71
CA PHE A 280 -11.61 -24.55 8.65
C PHE A 280 -11.53 -23.29 7.78
N PRO A 281 -10.38 -22.63 7.65
CA PRO A 281 -10.28 -21.39 6.90
C PRO A 281 -10.55 -21.60 5.41
N SER A 282 -11.30 -20.68 4.81
CA SER A 282 -11.43 -20.50 3.36
C SER A 282 -10.23 -19.71 2.82
N SER A 283 -10.12 -19.60 1.50
CA SER A 283 -9.13 -18.73 0.88
C SER A 283 -9.42 -17.25 1.21
N ASP A 284 -8.39 -16.54 1.64
CA ASP A 284 -8.43 -15.09 1.82
C ASP A 284 -8.78 -14.36 0.52
N LEU A 285 -9.63 -13.34 0.64
CA LEU A 285 -9.80 -12.35 -0.39
C LEU A 285 -8.66 -11.32 -0.22
N ARG A 286 -7.83 -11.11 -1.24
CA ARG A 286 -6.61 -10.31 -1.10
C ARG A 286 -6.66 -9.07 -1.98
N PRO A 287 -6.56 -7.85 -1.42
CA PRO A 287 -6.37 -6.65 -2.23
C PRO A 287 -4.98 -6.64 -2.88
N ASP A 288 -4.89 -6.05 -4.07
CA ASP A 288 -3.63 -6.03 -4.84
C ASP A 288 -2.64 -5.01 -4.26
N THR A 289 -3.10 -3.77 -4.06
CA THR A 289 -2.29 -2.64 -3.60
C THR A 289 -3.04 -1.80 -2.57
N ILE A 290 -2.35 -1.47 -1.47
CA ILE A 290 -2.86 -0.57 -0.43
C ILE A 290 -1.93 0.64 -0.30
N LEU A 291 -2.50 1.82 -0.48
CA LEU A 291 -1.86 3.11 -0.28
C LEU A 291 -2.57 3.83 0.87
N ILE A 292 -1.85 4.20 1.92
CA ILE A 292 -2.37 5.09 2.97
C ILE A 292 -1.70 6.44 2.83
N LYS A 293 -2.50 7.50 2.70
CA LYS A 293 -2.02 8.88 2.64
C LYS A 293 -3.05 9.80 3.29
N ASP A 294 -2.60 10.72 4.14
CA ASP A 294 -3.44 11.73 4.80
C ASP A 294 -4.67 11.12 5.53
N ASN A 295 -4.46 10.00 6.22
CA ASN A 295 -5.49 9.19 6.90
C ASN A 295 -6.59 8.61 5.98
N ILE A 296 -6.35 8.57 4.67
CA ILE A 296 -7.21 7.96 3.66
C ILE A 296 -6.54 6.67 3.15
N ALA A 297 -7.29 5.58 3.16
CA ALA A 297 -6.89 4.31 2.57
C ALA A 297 -7.39 4.22 1.12
N TYR A 298 -6.45 4.17 0.18
CA TYR A 298 -6.70 3.91 -1.23
C TYR A 298 -6.47 2.41 -1.50
N VAL A 299 -7.57 1.70 -1.77
CA VAL A 299 -7.54 0.29 -2.19
C VAL A 299 -7.50 0.26 -3.70
N LEU A 300 -6.35 -0.11 -4.26
CA LEU A 300 -6.15 -0.14 -5.71
C LEU A 300 -6.14 -1.60 -6.18
N ASP A 301 -7.21 -2.01 -6.87
CA ASP A 301 -7.25 -3.30 -7.58
C ASP A 301 -6.63 -3.12 -8.95
N SER A 302 -5.61 -3.89 -9.26
CA SER A 302 -5.08 -3.95 -10.61
C SER A 302 -5.82 -5.02 -11.38
N LYS A 303 -6.29 -4.68 -12.58
CA LYS A 303 -7.04 -5.63 -13.41
C LYS A 303 -6.56 -5.54 -14.84
N PHE A 304 -6.06 -6.65 -15.37
CA PHE A 304 -5.52 -6.74 -16.73
C PHE A 304 -6.63 -6.96 -17.78
N TYR A 305 -7.67 -6.12 -17.69
CA TYR A 305 -8.83 -6.13 -18.58
C TYR A 305 -8.52 -5.36 -19.87
N ARG A 306 -9.28 -5.67 -20.93
CA ARG A 306 -8.97 -5.21 -22.29
C ARG A 306 -9.50 -3.82 -22.63
N PHE A 307 -10.28 -3.19 -21.74
CA PHE A 307 -10.93 -1.90 -21.98
C PHE A 307 -9.96 -0.83 -22.51
N GLY A 308 -8.76 -0.72 -21.94
CA GLY A 308 -7.75 0.26 -22.35
C GLY A 308 -7.30 0.12 -23.82
N TYR A 309 -7.47 -1.05 -24.43
CA TYR A 309 -7.21 -1.29 -25.85
C TYR A 309 -8.50 -1.26 -26.69
N THR A 310 -9.56 -1.91 -26.22
CA THR A 310 -10.78 -2.11 -27.02
C THR A 310 -11.69 -0.88 -27.05
N ALA A 311 -11.68 -0.06 -26.00
CA ALA A 311 -12.66 0.98 -25.69
C ALA A 311 -14.12 0.46 -25.61
N ASN A 312 -14.30 -0.86 -25.44
CA ASN A 312 -15.61 -1.49 -25.33
C ASN A 312 -16.00 -1.63 -23.86
N THR A 313 -17.11 -1.04 -23.44
CA THR A 313 -17.59 -1.06 -22.04
C THR A 313 -17.81 -2.47 -21.48
N LYS A 314 -18.03 -3.48 -22.34
CA LYS A 314 -18.10 -4.89 -21.91
C LYS A 314 -16.78 -5.46 -21.40
N ASP A 315 -15.66 -4.84 -21.75
CA ASP A 315 -14.33 -5.23 -21.29
C ASP A 315 -13.91 -4.47 -20.00
N LEU A 316 -14.83 -3.78 -19.32
CA LEU A 316 -14.61 -3.21 -17.98
C LEU A 316 -14.73 -4.28 -16.88
N PRO A 317 -14.20 -4.02 -15.68
CA PRO A 317 -14.38 -4.91 -14.52
C PRO A 317 -15.84 -5.28 -14.28
N GLU A 318 -16.09 -6.58 -14.15
CA GLU A 318 -17.43 -7.14 -13.93
C GLU A 318 -17.93 -6.90 -12.51
N THR A 319 -19.23 -7.12 -12.28
CA THR A 319 -19.89 -7.01 -10.97
C THR A 319 -19.17 -7.80 -9.87
N THR A 320 -18.59 -8.96 -10.20
CA THR A 320 -17.82 -9.77 -9.25
C THR A 320 -16.57 -9.05 -8.75
N SER A 321 -15.86 -8.33 -9.62
CA SER A 321 -14.69 -7.51 -9.26
C SER A 321 -15.11 -6.27 -8.47
N ILE A 322 -16.23 -5.64 -8.86
CA ILE A 322 -16.83 -4.51 -8.13
C ILE A 322 -17.17 -4.92 -6.68
N GLN A 323 -17.80 -6.08 -6.49
CA GLN A 323 -18.17 -6.57 -5.16
C GLN A 323 -16.95 -6.85 -4.27
N LYS A 324 -15.85 -7.36 -4.84
CA LYS A 324 -14.59 -7.58 -4.11
C LYS A 324 -14.03 -6.25 -3.58
N GLN A 325 -14.01 -5.21 -4.42
CA GLN A 325 -13.59 -3.87 -4.01
C GLN A 325 -14.42 -3.35 -2.84
N ILE A 326 -15.75 -3.43 -2.93
CA ILE A 326 -16.64 -3.04 -1.82
C ILE A 326 -16.34 -3.84 -0.56
N THR A 327 -16.08 -5.15 -0.68
CA THR A 327 -15.77 -6.03 0.45
C THR A 327 -14.46 -5.64 1.13
N TYR A 328 -13.44 -5.22 0.38
CA TYR A 328 -12.20 -4.68 0.95
C TYR A 328 -12.47 -3.42 1.76
N GLY A 329 -13.29 -2.50 1.24
CA GLY A 329 -13.67 -1.28 1.97
C GLY A 329 -14.47 -1.58 3.24
N ASP A 330 -15.47 -2.47 3.15
CA ASP A 330 -16.26 -2.93 4.32
C ASP A 330 -15.33 -3.53 5.39
N PHE A 331 -14.35 -4.33 4.99
CA PHE A 331 -13.40 -4.95 5.92
C PHE A 331 -12.52 -3.92 6.63
N ILE A 332 -11.94 -2.96 5.89
CA ILE A 332 -11.11 -1.90 6.47
C ILE A 332 -11.92 -1.07 7.47
N LYS A 333 -13.15 -0.71 7.08
CA LYS A 333 -14.07 0.07 7.91
C LYS A 333 -14.45 -0.66 9.20
N ASN A 334 -14.82 -1.94 9.10
CA ASN A 334 -15.34 -2.71 10.24
C ASN A 334 -14.24 -3.13 11.22
N ASN A 335 -13.02 -3.41 10.74
CA ASN A 335 -11.94 -3.87 11.60
C ASN A 335 -11.15 -2.74 12.26
N LYS A 336 -11.56 -1.47 12.07
CA LYS A 336 -10.96 -0.28 12.70
C LYS A 336 -9.43 -0.40 12.77
N MET A 337 -8.77 -0.35 11.61
CA MET A 337 -7.32 -0.53 11.43
C MET A 337 -6.45 0.57 12.10
N GLY A 338 -6.89 1.10 13.26
CA GLY A 338 -6.33 2.20 14.04
C GLY A 338 -7.11 3.51 13.85
N ASP A 339 -6.79 4.50 14.70
CA ASP A 339 -7.14 5.92 14.49
C ASP A 339 -6.50 6.52 13.21
N GLU A 340 -5.74 5.70 12.45
CA GLU A 340 -4.98 6.08 11.25
C GLU A 340 -5.82 6.18 9.96
N ILE A 341 -6.98 5.49 9.85
CA ILE A 341 -7.76 5.47 8.61
C ILE A 341 -9.18 5.98 8.88
N GLN A 342 -9.48 7.17 8.36
CA GLN A 342 -10.78 7.83 8.47
C GLN A 342 -11.65 7.61 7.24
N LYS A 343 -11.04 7.56 6.06
CA LYS A 343 -11.75 7.41 4.77
C LYS A 343 -11.13 6.32 3.92
N ILE A 344 -11.97 5.76 3.04
CA ILE A 344 -11.59 4.69 2.13
C ILE A 344 -11.97 5.10 0.71
N ARG A 345 -11.08 4.84 -0.25
CA ARG A 345 -11.26 5.11 -1.67
C ARG A 345 -10.91 3.86 -2.44
N ASN A 346 -11.84 3.37 -3.24
CA ASN A 346 -11.64 2.18 -4.05
C ASN A 346 -11.39 2.59 -5.51
N ALA A 347 -10.39 1.97 -6.15
CA ALA A 347 -10.10 2.23 -7.55
C ALA A 347 -9.59 0.99 -8.29
N PHE A 348 -10.03 0.84 -9.54
CA PHE A 348 -9.44 -0.04 -10.52
C PHE A 348 -8.33 0.65 -11.29
N ILE A 349 -7.21 -0.03 -11.48
CA ILE A 349 -6.11 0.36 -12.35
C ILE A 349 -6.04 -0.64 -13.51
N LEU A 350 -6.25 -0.17 -14.74
CA LEU A 350 -6.23 -1.00 -15.96
C LEU A 350 -5.08 -0.55 -16.89
N PRO A 351 -4.44 -1.48 -17.61
CA PRO A 351 -3.38 -1.13 -18.56
C PRO A 351 -3.97 -0.49 -19.83
N TYR A 352 -3.25 0.47 -20.42
CA TYR A 352 -3.54 0.97 -21.76
C TYR A 352 -2.27 1.44 -22.49
N ASN A 353 -2.42 1.80 -23.76
CA ASN A 353 -1.37 2.40 -24.57
C ASN A 353 -1.64 3.90 -24.76
N LYS A 354 -0.89 4.78 -24.10
CA LYS A 354 -1.09 6.23 -24.23
C LYS A 354 -0.76 6.80 -25.61
N SER A 355 0.07 6.08 -26.39
CA SER A 355 0.52 6.54 -27.71
C SER A 355 -0.44 6.13 -28.82
N ASN A 356 -1.18 5.04 -28.63
CA ASN A 356 -2.12 4.51 -29.61
C ASN A 356 -3.29 3.82 -28.90
N ASN A 357 -4.37 4.56 -28.68
CA ASN A 357 -5.62 4.06 -28.13
C ASN A 357 -6.83 4.69 -28.84
N LYS A 358 -7.99 4.04 -28.69
CA LYS A 358 -9.25 4.48 -29.30
C LYS A 358 -9.98 5.56 -28.48
N LEU A 359 -9.48 5.88 -27.28
CA LEU A 359 -10.11 6.82 -26.35
C LEU A 359 -9.60 8.25 -26.52
N GLY A 360 -8.52 8.46 -27.29
CA GLY A 360 -7.90 9.78 -27.48
C GLY A 360 -7.13 10.29 -26.26
N LEU A 361 -6.79 9.40 -25.32
CA LEU A 361 -6.08 9.71 -24.09
C LEU A 361 -4.56 9.68 -24.30
N ASN A 362 -3.81 10.50 -23.56
CA ASN A 362 -2.35 10.63 -23.77
C ASN A 362 -1.52 10.74 -22.47
N GLY A 363 -2.16 10.82 -21.31
CA GLY A 363 -1.50 10.90 -20.01
C GLY A 363 -0.81 9.60 -19.58
N ILE A 364 -0.10 9.63 -18.45
CA ILE A 364 0.46 8.40 -17.86
C ILE A 364 -0.65 7.65 -17.10
N ILE A 365 -1.45 8.40 -16.33
CA ILE A 365 -2.59 7.92 -15.55
C ILE A 365 -3.79 8.78 -15.93
N GLU A 366 -4.87 8.14 -16.35
CA GLU A 366 -6.06 8.82 -16.86
C GLU A 366 -7.32 8.30 -16.16
N TYR A 367 -8.11 9.21 -15.62
CA TYR A 367 -9.41 8.89 -15.03
C TYR A 367 -10.45 8.62 -16.13
N ILE A 368 -11.13 7.47 -16.06
CA ILE A 368 -12.12 7.08 -17.07
C ILE A 368 -13.56 6.97 -16.55
N GLY A 369 -13.75 7.05 -15.23
CA GLY A 369 -15.09 7.05 -14.62
C GLY A 369 -15.15 6.30 -13.29
N TYR A 370 -16.36 5.98 -12.85
CA TYR A 370 -16.63 5.23 -11.62
C TYR A 370 -17.81 4.27 -11.81
N SER A 371 -17.86 3.23 -10.98
CA SER A 371 -18.99 2.32 -10.88
C SER A 371 -19.72 2.47 -9.55
N LYS A 372 -21.04 2.27 -9.57
CA LYS A 372 -21.92 2.14 -8.40
C LYS A 372 -22.70 0.85 -8.54
N THR A 373 -23.18 0.29 -7.43
CA THR A 373 -24.10 -0.87 -7.46
C THR A 373 -25.55 -0.40 -7.32
N ASP A 374 -26.47 -1.06 -8.03
CA ASP A 374 -27.89 -0.67 -8.04
C ASP A 374 -28.57 -0.88 -6.68
N TYR A 375 -28.06 -1.82 -5.86
CA TYR A 375 -28.68 -2.23 -4.61
C TYR A 375 -28.10 -1.55 -3.36
N ARG A 376 -26.82 -1.16 -3.35
CA ARG A 376 -26.24 -0.35 -2.25
C ARG A 376 -26.25 1.15 -2.54
N LYS A 377 -26.52 1.57 -3.79
CA LYS A 377 -26.67 2.96 -4.25
C LYS A 377 -25.49 3.91 -3.96
N GLY A 378 -24.37 3.42 -3.46
CA GLY A 378 -23.18 4.24 -3.17
C GLY A 378 -23.37 5.10 -1.92
N ALA A 379 -23.98 4.52 -0.90
CA ALA A 379 -24.24 5.16 0.39
C ALA A 379 -22.93 5.53 1.08
N GLU A 380 -21.91 4.68 0.94
CA GLU A 380 -20.59 4.85 1.53
C GLU A 380 -19.55 5.19 0.46
N ASP A 381 -18.48 5.93 0.82
CA ASP A 381 -17.45 6.36 -0.13
C ASP A 381 -16.77 5.21 -0.88
N HIS A 382 -16.47 4.11 -0.19
CA HIS A 382 -15.80 2.95 -0.79
C HIS A 382 -16.73 2.10 -1.67
N GLU A 383 -18.04 2.36 -1.66
CA GLU A 383 -18.98 1.73 -2.59
C GLU A 383 -18.93 2.37 -3.98
N ILE A 384 -18.26 3.51 -4.11
CA ILE A 384 -17.91 4.11 -5.39
C ILE A 384 -16.51 3.65 -5.76
N ILE A 385 -16.42 2.90 -6.86
CA ILE A 385 -15.14 2.37 -7.33
C ILE A 385 -14.73 3.18 -8.55
N HIS A 386 -13.67 3.98 -8.40
CA HIS A 386 -13.07 4.73 -9.48
C HIS A 386 -12.40 3.79 -10.48
N ALA A 387 -12.22 4.23 -11.72
CA ALA A 387 -11.50 3.49 -12.74
C ALA A 387 -10.49 4.39 -13.43
N PHE A 388 -9.27 3.90 -13.52
CA PHE A 388 -8.14 4.57 -14.16
C PHE A 388 -7.50 3.68 -15.21
N LEU A 389 -6.96 4.31 -16.23
CA LEU A 389 -6.03 3.69 -17.17
C LEU A 389 -4.61 4.14 -16.84
N ILE A 390 -3.64 3.22 -16.92
CA ILE A 390 -2.21 3.50 -16.76
C ILE A 390 -1.40 2.95 -17.94
N ASP A 391 -0.48 3.77 -18.46
CA ASP A 391 0.32 3.41 -19.62
C ASP A 391 1.20 2.19 -19.32
N LEU A 392 0.97 1.07 -20.02
CA LEU A 392 1.63 -0.19 -19.71
C LEU A 392 3.14 -0.12 -19.99
N LYS A 393 3.55 0.63 -21.03
CA LYS A 393 4.97 0.81 -21.34
C LYS A 393 5.68 1.55 -20.21
N TYR A 394 5.12 2.66 -19.74
CA TYR A 394 5.61 3.36 -18.56
C TYR A 394 5.74 2.46 -17.33
N VAL A 395 4.72 1.65 -17.01
CA VAL A 395 4.74 0.74 -15.85
C VAL A 395 5.90 -0.25 -15.96
N ILE A 396 6.07 -0.91 -17.12
CA ILE A 396 7.14 -1.88 -17.36
C ILE A 396 8.54 -1.26 -17.26
N GLU A 397 8.71 -0.01 -17.71
CA GLU A 397 10.00 0.69 -17.69
C GLU A 397 10.36 1.31 -16.32
N THR A 398 9.38 1.42 -15.41
CA THR A 398 9.57 2.21 -14.19
C THR A 398 9.25 1.48 -12.89
N TRP A 399 8.55 0.35 -12.87
CA TRP A 399 8.13 -0.35 -11.65
C TRP A 399 9.24 -0.64 -10.63
N ASN A 400 10.49 -0.79 -11.09
CA ASN A 400 11.65 -1.09 -10.25
C ASN A 400 12.41 0.18 -9.79
N LYS A 401 11.95 1.36 -10.17
CA LYS A 401 12.51 2.65 -9.75
C LYS A 401 11.88 3.06 -8.42
N ARG A 402 12.63 3.80 -7.58
CA ARG A 402 12.15 4.22 -6.24
C ARG A 402 11.45 5.58 -6.22
N ASN A 403 11.19 6.19 -7.38
CA ASN A 403 10.78 7.60 -7.47
C ASN A 403 9.39 7.78 -8.12
N HIS A 404 8.35 7.33 -7.41
CA HIS A 404 6.95 7.37 -7.87
C HIS A 404 6.05 8.37 -7.11
N GLY A 405 6.64 9.28 -6.34
CA GLY A 405 5.88 10.24 -5.53
C GLY A 405 4.92 11.12 -6.36
N ASN A 406 5.33 11.51 -7.57
CA ASN A 406 4.49 12.28 -8.49
C ASN A 406 3.32 11.47 -9.05
N ASP A 407 3.54 10.18 -9.35
CA ASP A 407 2.50 9.28 -9.85
C ASP A 407 1.41 9.09 -8.78
N VAL A 408 1.84 8.84 -7.53
CA VAL A 408 0.96 8.73 -6.36
C VAL A 408 0.19 10.03 -6.13
N ALA A 409 0.87 11.18 -6.17
CA ALA A 409 0.21 12.48 -5.97
C ALA A 409 -0.83 12.77 -7.08
N SER A 410 -0.52 12.45 -8.33
CA SER A 410 -1.44 12.61 -9.46
C SER A 410 -2.69 11.75 -9.31
N LEU A 411 -2.53 10.46 -9.00
CA LEU A 411 -3.64 9.53 -8.79
C LEU A 411 -4.56 10.00 -7.65
N VAL A 412 -3.97 10.30 -6.49
CA VAL A 412 -4.71 10.77 -5.31
C VAL A 412 -5.48 12.05 -5.61
N LYS A 413 -4.82 13.02 -6.25
CA LYS A 413 -5.47 14.29 -6.61
C LYS A 413 -6.69 14.07 -7.51
N GLN A 414 -6.56 13.25 -8.55
CA GLN A 414 -7.68 12.97 -9.47
C GLN A 414 -8.87 12.29 -8.75
N ILE A 415 -8.60 11.36 -7.82
CA ILE A 415 -9.65 10.72 -7.01
C ILE A 415 -10.37 11.77 -6.15
N GLU A 416 -9.62 12.56 -5.39
CA GLU A 416 -10.21 13.52 -4.46
C GLU A 416 -10.93 14.67 -5.18
N ASP A 417 -10.42 15.15 -6.31
CA ASP A 417 -11.09 16.18 -7.12
C ASP A 417 -12.47 15.71 -7.60
N ILE A 418 -12.60 14.45 -8.04
CA ILE A 418 -13.87 13.87 -8.47
C ILE A 418 -14.83 13.65 -7.29
N GLN A 419 -14.30 13.21 -6.14
CA GLN A 419 -15.09 13.05 -4.91
C GLN A 419 -15.71 14.39 -4.48
N LYS A 420 -14.91 15.46 -4.47
CA LYS A 420 -15.35 16.80 -4.06
C LYS A 420 -16.29 17.48 -5.04
N THR A 421 -16.06 17.31 -6.34
CA THR A 421 -16.82 18.04 -7.37
C THR A 421 -18.06 17.28 -7.81
N ARG A 422 -17.91 16.05 -8.32
CA ARG A 422 -18.99 15.33 -9.00
C ARG A 422 -19.82 14.50 -8.03
N ILE A 423 -19.16 13.71 -7.18
CA ILE A 423 -19.85 12.77 -6.30
C ILE A 423 -20.61 13.51 -5.20
N LYS A 424 -19.98 14.50 -4.55
CA LYS A 424 -20.63 15.35 -3.55
C LYS A 424 -21.86 16.05 -4.13
N GLN A 425 -21.76 16.66 -5.33
CA GLN A 425 -22.90 17.30 -5.99
C GLN A 425 -24.06 16.33 -6.27
N GLU A 426 -23.78 15.12 -6.78
CA GLU A 426 -24.81 14.11 -7.01
C GLU A 426 -25.50 13.69 -5.71
N ARG A 427 -24.73 13.49 -4.64
CA ARG A 427 -25.27 13.15 -3.31
C ARG A 427 -26.08 14.29 -2.72
N ASP A 428 -25.63 15.54 -2.85
CA ASP A 428 -26.36 16.71 -2.35
C ASP A 428 -27.71 16.90 -3.05
N ILE A 429 -27.77 16.69 -4.37
CA ILE A 429 -29.02 16.75 -5.13
C ILE A 429 -29.96 15.61 -4.71
N ASP A 430 -29.46 14.38 -4.66
CA ASP A 430 -30.26 13.21 -4.24
C ASP A 430 -30.79 13.38 -2.81
N PHE A 431 -29.95 13.86 -1.89
CA PHE A 431 -30.29 14.10 -0.50
C PHE A 431 -31.34 15.22 -0.33
N ALA A 432 -31.15 16.36 -1.01
CA ALA A 432 -32.09 17.48 -0.97
C ALA A 432 -33.46 17.13 -1.58
N SER A 433 -33.50 16.21 -2.55
CA SER A 433 -34.76 15.75 -3.15
C SER A 433 -35.58 14.79 -2.27
N LYS A 434 -35.03 14.30 -1.16
CA LYS A 434 -35.62 13.28 -0.28
C LYS A 434 -35.80 13.76 1.16
N THR A 435 -36.13 15.04 1.35
CA THR A 435 -36.36 15.58 2.70
C THR A 435 -37.52 14.86 3.38
N ILE A 436 -37.25 14.30 4.55
CA ILE A 436 -38.24 13.62 5.39
C ILE A 436 -38.71 14.62 6.43
N GLN A 437 -40.02 14.86 6.50
CA GLN A 437 -40.59 15.64 7.58
C GLN A 437 -40.48 14.85 8.89
N ILE A 438 -40.00 15.51 9.94
CA ILE A 438 -39.96 14.91 11.29
C ILE A 438 -41.37 14.56 11.76
N LYS A 439 -41.47 13.48 12.53
CA LYS A 439 -42.73 12.96 13.08
C LYS A 439 -43.25 13.85 14.21
N ASP A 440 -44.55 13.77 14.49
CA ASP A 440 -45.15 14.43 15.66
C ASP A 440 -44.44 14.00 16.95
N GLY A 441 -44.01 14.97 17.76
CA GLY A 441 -43.25 14.74 18.99
C GLY A 441 -41.72 14.77 18.81
N GLN A 442 -41.20 14.81 17.58
CA GLN A 442 -39.76 14.98 17.36
C GLN A 442 -39.32 16.45 17.49
N THR A 443 -38.07 16.67 17.88
CA THR A 443 -37.46 18.01 17.89
C THR A 443 -35.96 17.94 17.65
N PHE A 444 -35.39 18.97 17.01
CA PHE A 444 -33.94 19.07 16.84
C PHE A 444 -33.21 19.55 18.10
N VAL A 445 -33.94 20.02 19.14
CA VAL A 445 -33.37 20.54 20.37
C VAL A 445 -33.57 19.56 21.53
N GLY A 446 -32.48 18.88 21.90
CA GLY A 446 -32.46 17.93 23.02
C GLY A 446 -32.33 18.58 24.40
N GLY A 447 -31.70 19.76 24.47
CA GLY A 447 -31.16 20.31 25.72
C GLY A 447 -29.88 19.57 26.18
N ILE A 448 -29.15 20.12 27.14
CA ILE A 448 -27.81 19.62 27.47
C ILE A 448 -27.82 18.19 28.02
N LEU A 449 -28.76 17.86 28.91
CA LEU A 449 -28.85 16.53 29.52
C LEU A 449 -29.22 15.45 28.51
N SER A 450 -30.22 15.69 27.65
CA SER A 450 -30.58 14.72 26.61
C SER A 450 -29.45 14.54 25.60
N SER A 451 -28.74 15.63 25.26
CA SER A 451 -27.59 15.57 24.35
C SER A 451 -26.45 14.76 24.95
N PHE A 452 -26.12 15.00 26.22
CA PHE A 452 -25.13 14.21 26.97
C PHE A 452 -25.47 12.71 26.97
N TYR A 453 -26.68 12.34 27.41
CA TYR A 453 -27.09 10.93 27.45
C TYR A 453 -27.19 10.31 26.05
N ALA A 454 -27.57 11.06 25.02
CA ALA A 454 -27.55 10.58 23.65
C ALA A 454 -26.13 10.16 23.22
N THR A 455 -25.09 10.92 23.59
CA THR A 455 -23.70 10.54 23.25
C THR A 455 -23.19 9.30 23.99
N ILE A 456 -23.77 8.98 25.15
CA ILE A 456 -23.41 7.78 25.93
C ILE A 456 -24.12 6.55 25.39
N HIS A 457 -25.42 6.65 25.14
CA HIS A 457 -26.26 5.51 24.82
C HIS A 457 -26.37 5.20 23.33
N ASN A 458 -26.04 6.17 22.45
CA ASN A 458 -26.05 5.95 21.01
C ASN A 458 -24.62 5.77 20.49
N SER A 459 -24.22 4.51 20.26
CA SER A 459 -22.89 4.15 19.77
C SER A 459 -22.59 4.71 18.37
N LYS A 460 -23.61 4.81 17.51
CA LYS A 460 -23.47 5.37 16.16
C LYS A 460 -23.21 6.87 16.21
N LEU A 461 -23.97 7.61 17.02
CA LEU A 461 -23.75 9.04 17.26
C LEU A 461 -22.37 9.30 17.85
N LYS A 462 -21.98 8.51 18.85
CA LYS A 462 -20.64 8.62 19.44
C LYS A 462 -19.55 8.45 18.39
N GLN A 463 -19.69 7.46 17.51
CA GLN A 463 -18.73 7.24 16.41
C GLN A 463 -18.69 8.42 15.44
N THR A 464 -19.84 8.92 14.99
CA THR A 464 -19.88 10.05 14.04
C THR A 464 -19.35 11.34 14.65
N LEU A 465 -19.54 11.56 15.95
CA LEU A 465 -18.95 12.69 16.67
C LEU A 465 -17.42 12.55 16.80
N THR A 466 -16.93 11.34 17.14
CA THR A 466 -15.48 11.06 17.19
C THR A 466 -14.82 11.27 15.83
N ASN A 467 -15.49 10.87 14.74
CA ASN A 467 -15.03 11.09 13.38
C ASN A 467 -15.18 12.55 12.90
N GLN A 468 -15.79 13.43 13.72
CA GLN A 468 -16.17 14.80 13.34
C GLN A 468 -17.06 14.89 12.09
N GLU A 469 -17.81 13.82 11.80
CA GLU A 469 -18.84 13.78 10.74
C GLU A 469 -20.07 14.60 11.16
N ILE A 470 -20.39 14.52 12.45
CA ILE A 470 -21.41 15.32 13.13
C ILE A 470 -20.71 16.15 14.20
N LEU A 471 -21.17 17.38 14.40
CA LEU A 471 -20.74 18.26 15.46
C LEU A 471 -21.91 18.59 16.39
N TYR A 472 -21.60 18.95 17.63
CA TYR A 472 -22.57 19.54 18.55
C TYR A 472 -22.35 21.05 18.58
N VAL A 473 -23.23 21.82 17.91
CA VAL A 473 -23.08 23.27 17.70
C VAL A 473 -24.40 23.96 18.02
N ASP A 474 -24.34 25.06 18.77
CA ASP A 474 -25.50 25.85 19.24
C ASP A 474 -26.67 25.00 19.81
N GLY A 475 -26.36 23.85 20.42
CA GLY A 475 -27.34 22.93 21.00
C GLY A 475 -27.94 21.90 20.04
N TYR A 476 -27.43 21.81 18.81
CA TYR A 476 -27.87 20.87 17.76
C TYR A 476 -26.77 19.87 17.43
N PHE A 477 -27.16 18.63 17.11
CA PHE A 477 -26.27 17.68 16.44
C PHE A 477 -26.41 17.84 14.93
N VAL A 478 -25.41 18.44 14.30
CA VAL A 478 -25.46 18.91 12.91
C VAL A 478 -24.32 18.35 12.08
N ILE A 479 -24.58 18.08 10.79
CA ILE A 479 -23.56 17.62 9.84
C ILE A 479 -22.43 18.65 9.73
N ASN A 480 -21.19 18.17 9.77
CA ASN A 480 -19.99 18.99 9.57
C ASN A 480 -19.76 19.30 8.07
N ASP A 481 -20.51 20.26 7.54
CA ASP A 481 -20.36 20.74 6.16
C ASP A 481 -20.38 22.28 6.16
N ALA A 482 -19.56 22.91 5.31
CA ALA A 482 -19.49 24.36 5.17
C ALA A 482 -20.84 25.00 4.81
N LYS A 483 -21.76 24.24 4.21
CA LYS A 483 -23.14 24.68 3.97
C LYS A 483 -23.90 24.93 5.28
N TYR A 484 -23.60 24.15 6.33
CA TYR A 484 -24.35 24.14 7.58
C TYR A 484 -23.62 24.78 8.77
N ILE A 485 -22.29 24.93 8.68
CA ILE A 485 -21.44 25.43 9.76
C ILE A 485 -20.62 26.64 9.29
N ASP A 486 -20.86 27.76 9.95
CA ASP A 486 -20.05 28.98 9.82
C ASP A 486 -18.98 28.99 10.91
N ILE A 487 -17.82 29.58 10.61
CA ILE A 487 -16.76 29.84 11.59
C ILE A 487 -16.58 31.35 11.71
N GLU A 488 -16.87 31.88 12.89
CA GLU A 488 -16.68 33.30 13.24
C GLU A 488 -15.74 33.37 14.44
N ASP A 489 -14.64 34.13 14.35
CA ASP A 489 -13.63 34.26 15.41
C ASP A 489 -13.11 32.92 15.97
N GLY A 490 -13.02 31.88 15.12
CA GLY A 490 -12.58 30.53 15.51
C GLY A 490 -13.68 29.67 16.13
N LYS A 491 -14.90 30.20 16.32
CA LYS A 491 -16.05 29.50 16.89
C LYS A 491 -16.99 28.99 15.81
N LYS A 492 -17.46 27.76 15.99
CA LYS A 492 -18.39 27.10 15.07
C LYS A 492 -19.82 27.50 15.45
N HIS A 493 -20.60 27.94 14.48
CA HIS A 493 -22.01 28.29 14.63
C HIS A 493 -22.85 27.65 13.51
N LEU A 494 -24.16 27.45 13.75
CA LEU A 494 -25.07 27.08 12.68
C LEU A 494 -25.15 28.22 11.66
N SER A 495 -24.98 27.88 10.39
CA SER A 495 -25.16 28.85 9.32
C SER A 495 -26.60 29.34 9.24
N ALA A 496 -26.80 30.53 8.65
CA ALA A 496 -28.14 31.06 8.39
C ALA A 496 -29.00 30.08 7.58
N TYR A 497 -28.39 29.31 6.68
CA TYR A 497 -29.05 28.24 5.94
C TYR A 497 -29.47 27.10 6.88
N ALA A 498 -28.56 26.57 7.71
CA ALA A 498 -28.87 25.48 8.63
C ALA A 498 -30.01 25.83 9.60
N MET A 499 -30.08 27.09 10.06
CA MET A 499 -31.16 27.53 10.95
C MET A 499 -32.56 27.44 10.30
N MET A 500 -32.65 27.68 8.98
CA MET A 500 -33.89 27.57 8.22
C MET A 500 -34.18 26.14 7.73
N HIS A 501 -33.14 25.31 7.62
CA HIS A 501 -33.19 23.96 7.03
C HIS A 501 -32.69 22.89 8.01
N ARG A 502 -33.12 22.95 9.29
CA ARG A 502 -32.66 22.00 10.33
C ARG A 502 -33.01 20.55 10.01
N ASP A 503 -34.10 20.33 9.31
CA ASP A 503 -34.52 19.06 8.75
C ASP A 503 -33.59 18.53 7.65
N GLU A 504 -32.70 19.33 7.07
CA GLU A 504 -31.67 18.84 6.15
C GLU A 504 -30.40 18.39 6.87
N CYS A 505 -30.07 18.95 8.03
CA CYS A 505 -28.72 18.82 8.58
C CYS A 505 -28.65 18.38 10.04
N CYS A 506 -29.75 18.42 10.79
CA CYS A 506 -29.76 18.14 12.23
C CYS A 506 -30.39 16.78 12.55
N LEU A 507 -29.82 16.07 13.52
CA LEU A 507 -30.48 14.91 14.11
C LEU A 507 -31.70 15.32 14.94
N ALA A 508 -32.76 14.53 14.82
CA ALA A 508 -33.98 14.69 15.59
C ALA A 508 -33.95 13.82 16.84
N PHE A 509 -34.36 14.41 17.96
CA PHE A 509 -34.68 13.72 19.19
C PHE A 509 -36.15 13.32 19.18
N ASP A 510 -36.44 12.10 19.61
CA ASP A 510 -37.79 11.65 19.91
C ASP A 510 -38.20 12.11 21.31
N ALA A 511 -39.35 12.77 21.44
CA ALA A 511 -40.05 12.81 22.71
C ALA A 511 -40.52 11.39 23.04
N ILE A 512 -40.24 10.93 24.26
CA ILE A 512 -40.73 9.63 24.73
C ILE A 512 -42.18 9.82 25.15
N GLU A 513 -43.11 9.11 24.50
CA GLU A 513 -44.38 8.71 25.13
C GLU A 513 -44.07 7.70 26.25
N GLU A 514 -44.68 7.87 27.41
CA GLU A 514 -44.49 7.04 28.61
C GLU A 514 -44.57 5.53 28.26
N SER A 515 -43.42 4.86 28.19
CA SER A 515 -43.38 3.40 28.21
C SER A 515 -42.18 2.89 29.01
N ASP A 516 -42.51 2.34 30.18
CA ASP A 516 -41.81 1.39 31.06
C ASP A 516 -40.47 0.79 30.57
N GLU A 517 -39.41 1.59 30.54
CA GLU A 517 -38.04 1.06 30.61
C GLU A 517 -37.40 1.50 31.91
N ASN A 518 -37.29 0.55 32.85
CA ASN A 518 -36.44 0.69 34.03
C ASN A 518 -35.00 0.97 33.57
N LEU A 519 -34.57 2.22 33.73
CA LEU A 519 -33.15 2.58 33.62
C LEU A 519 -32.35 1.70 34.60
N PRO A 520 -31.28 1.02 34.17
CA PRO A 520 -30.50 0.16 35.05
C PRO A 520 -29.54 1.02 35.87
N TYR A 521 -30.04 1.76 36.85
CA TYR A 521 -29.21 2.38 37.88
C TYR A 521 -29.92 2.39 39.24
N GLU A 522 -29.89 1.23 39.90
CA GLU A 522 -29.89 1.19 41.37
C GLU A 522 -28.54 1.76 41.85
N SER A 523 -28.46 3.07 42.09
CA SER A 523 -27.54 3.68 43.09
C SER A 523 -27.48 5.21 42.97
N CYS A 524 -28.61 5.90 43.10
CA CYS A 524 -28.54 7.30 43.50
C CYS A 524 -29.79 7.69 44.29
N LYS A 525 -29.64 7.88 45.61
CA LYS A 525 -30.70 8.40 46.49
C LYS A 525 -31.20 9.80 46.08
N ASN A 526 -30.49 10.51 45.20
CA ASN A 526 -30.94 11.78 44.61
C ASN A 526 -31.81 11.60 43.35
N CYS A 527 -31.93 10.39 42.80
CA CYS A 527 -32.79 10.10 41.65
C CYS A 527 -34.26 9.87 42.03
N GLU A 528 -34.57 9.49 43.28
CA GLU A 528 -35.95 9.31 43.75
C GLU A 528 -36.75 10.63 43.80
N LYS A 529 -36.08 11.79 43.83
CA LYS A 529 -36.71 13.11 43.69
C LYS A 529 -36.95 13.53 42.23
N ARG A 530 -36.52 12.74 41.24
CA ARG A 530 -36.45 13.11 39.82
C ARG A 530 -37.53 12.43 38.97
N LYS A 531 -38.80 12.49 39.40
CA LYS A 531 -39.95 12.26 38.50
C LYS A 531 -40.18 13.45 37.55
N LYS A 532 -39.17 13.83 36.76
CA LYS A 532 -39.32 14.85 35.71
C LYS A 532 -38.63 14.37 34.44
N ALA A 533 -39.46 14.02 33.47
CA ALA A 533 -39.18 13.69 32.06
C ALA A 533 -37.92 12.86 31.79
N SER A 534 -38.10 11.64 31.30
CA SER A 534 -37.02 10.85 30.71
C SER A 534 -36.28 11.67 29.64
N PRO A 535 -34.93 11.60 29.57
CA PRO A 535 -34.16 12.34 28.58
C PRO A 535 -34.59 11.90 27.17
N LYS A 536 -34.72 12.87 26.26
CA LYS A 536 -35.08 12.59 24.87
C LYS A 536 -33.98 11.74 24.23
N LYS A 537 -34.35 10.80 23.37
CA LYS A 537 -33.40 9.86 22.74
C LYS A 537 -33.25 10.17 21.24
N ILE A 538 -32.06 9.93 20.70
CA ILE A 538 -31.83 9.87 19.25
C ILE A 538 -31.89 8.42 18.83
N LYS A 539 -32.92 8.06 18.05
CA LYS A 539 -33.07 6.73 17.47
C LYS A 539 -32.28 6.62 16.17
N THR A 540 -31.41 5.60 16.10
CA THR A 540 -30.59 5.31 14.90
C THR A 540 -31.39 4.60 13.82
N ASP A 541 -32.51 3.99 14.17
CA ASP A 541 -33.45 3.33 13.26
C ASP A 541 -34.51 4.28 12.67
N ASP A 542 -34.58 5.52 13.15
CA ASP A 542 -35.46 6.54 12.59
C ASP A 542 -35.01 6.97 11.19
N GLU A 543 -35.94 7.03 10.24
CA GLU A 543 -35.67 7.25 8.81
C GLU A 543 -34.96 8.59 8.55
N HIS A 544 -35.36 9.65 9.27
CA HIS A 544 -34.70 10.95 9.16
C HIS A 544 -33.28 10.89 9.70
N ASN A 545 -33.08 10.35 10.90
CA ASN A 545 -31.76 10.24 11.50
C ASN A 545 -30.82 9.34 10.70
N GLN A 546 -31.29 8.23 10.13
CA GLN A 546 -30.50 7.38 9.21
C GLN A 546 -29.98 8.17 8.02
N ARG A 547 -30.85 8.99 7.42
CA ARG A 547 -30.50 9.85 6.29
C ARG A 547 -29.42 10.88 6.69
N ILE A 548 -29.56 11.52 7.85
CA ILE A 548 -28.56 12.46 8.38
C ILE A 548 -27.22 11.77 8.66
N PHE A 549 -27.22 10.62 9.35
CA PHE A 549 -26.00 9.86 9.63
C PHE A 549 -25.29 9.43 8.34
N LEU A 550 -26.03 9.12 7.29
CA LEU A 550 -25.45 8.75 6.00
C LEU A 550 -24.79 9.97 5.34
N ARG A 551 -25.49 11.11 5.25
CA ARG A 551 -24.92 12.33 4.65
C ARG A 551 -23.79 12.93 5.46
N ALA A 552 -23.73 12.66 6.76
CA ALA A 552 -22.63 13.10 7.63
C ALA A 552 -21.27 12.49 7.24
N GLN A 553 -21.25 11.31 6.60
CA GLN A 553 -20.01 10.67 6.15
C GLN A 553 -19.28 11.48 5.07
N ASP A 554 -20.04 12.28 4.31
CA ASP A 554 -19.54 13.24 3.33
C ASP A 554 -19.04 14.55 3.97
N ALA A 555 -18.91 14.60 5.30
CA ALA A 555 -18.38 15.75 6.00
C ALA A 555 -17.03 16.20 5.41
N ASP A 556 -16.80 17.50 5.49
CA ASP A 556 -15.70 18.18 4.81
C ASP A 556 -14.36 17.84 5.50
N VAL A 557 -13.77 16.72 5.10
CA VAL A 557 -12.62 16.13 5.79
C VAL A 557 -11.38 17.00 5.72
N ASP A 558 -11.25 17.86 4.71
CA ASP A 558 -10.16 18.85 4.70
C ASP A 558 -10.20 19.72 5.98
N ARG A 559 -11.40 20.13 6.44
CA ARG A 559 -11.57 20.89 7.69
C ARG A 559 -11.21 20.06 8.92
N VAL A 560 -11.61 18.78 8.94
CA VAL A 560 -11.27 17.86 10.04
C VAL A 560 -9.76 17.60 10.12
N LEU A 561 -9.09 17.44 8.96
CA LEU A 561 -7.66 17.20 8.88
C LEU A 561 -6.87 18.46 9.27
N GLU A 562 -7.30 19.64 8.83
CA GLU A 562 -6.71 20.93 9.21
C GLU A 562 -6.85 21.20 10.70
N ASP A 563 -8.08 21.11 11.25
CA ASP A 563 -8.37 21.27 12.69
C ASP A 563 -7.49 20.35 13.56
N ASN A 564 -7.34 19.09 13.15
CA ASN A 564 -6.52 18.12 13.90
C ASN A 564 -5.02 18.35 13.73
N LYS A 565 -4.56 18.83 12.57
CA LYS A 565 -3.13 19.06 12.30
C LYS A 565 -2.58 20.12 13.24
N ASP A 566 -3.28 21.25 13.38
CA ASP A 566 -2.86 22.34 14.26
C ASP A 566 -2.87 21.91 15.73
N ALA A 567 -3.89 21.15 16.12
CA ALA A 567 -3.97 20.58 17.46
C ALA A 567 -2.85 19.58 17.77
N ILE A 568 -2.43 18.75 16.79
CA ILE A 568 -1.31 17.82 16.93
C ILE A 568 0.01 18.59 17.05
N GLU A 569 0.21 19.64 16.25
CA GLU A 569 1.41 20.48 16.34
C GLU A 569 1.52 21.14 17.73
N LEU A 570 0.43 21.71 18.24
CA LEU A 570 0.39 22.28 19.59
C LEU A 570 0.61 21.21 20.66
N LYS A 571 -0.04 20.04 20.54
CA LYS A 571 0.18 18.90 21.45
C LYS A 571 1.65 18.49 21.51
N ASN A 572 2.35 18.48 20.38
CA ASN A 572 3.76 18.11 20.32
C ASN A 572 4.68 19.13 21.03
N LYS A 573 4.24 20.39 21.18
CA LYS A 573 4.93 21.39 22.02
C LYS A 573 4.71 21.15 23.53
N LEU A 574 3.65 20.44 23.93
CA LEU A 574 3.32 20.13 25.32
C LEU A 574 4.09 18.90 25.83
N SER A 575 5.38 19.07 26.13
CA SER A 575 6.30 17.98 26.47
C SER A 575 6.92 18.09 27.88
N GLY A 576 6.13 18.42 28.90
CA GLY A 576 6.66 18.61 30.25
C GLY A 576 5.66 18.46 31.38
N SER A 577 6.02 19.03 32.53
CA SER A 577 5.14 19.13 33.70
C SER A 577 3.91 19.99 33.40
N PHE A 578 2.87 19.89 34.23
CA PHE A 578 1.70 20.75 34.09
C PHE A 578 2.06 22.24 34.05
N ALA A 579 2.99 22.68 34.90
CA ALA A 579 3.47 24.06 34.93
C ALA A 579 4.08 24.50 33.60
N PHE A 580 4.93 23.65 33.00
CA PHE A 580 5.52 23.90 31.69
C PHE A 580 4.45 23.98 30.61
N ASN A 581 3.54 23.00 30.56
CA ASN A 581 2.48 22.97 29.56
C ASN A 581 1.53 24.17 29.68
N LEU A 582 1.19 24.59 30.91
CA LEU A 582 0.37 25.78 31.15
C LEU A 582 1.08 27.05 30.67
N ASN A 583 2.38 27.19 30.92
CA ASN A 583 3.16 28.33 30.43
C ASN A 583 3.22 28.35 28.89
N THR A 584 3.46 27.19 28.25
CA THR A 584 3.47 27.07 26.80
C THR A 584 2.13 27.49 26.18
N LEU A 585 0.99 27.08 26.78
CA LEU A 585 -0.33 27.51 26.33
C LEU A 585 -0.57 29.01 26.53
N MET A 586 -0.05 29.60 27.62
CA MET A 586 -0.12 31.04 27.84
C MET A 586 0.68 31.82 26.80
N GLU A 587 1.87 31.35 26.44
CA GLU A 587 2.71 31.96 25.40
C GLU A 587 2.07 31.86 24.01
N ASP A 588 1.57 30.67 23.65
CA ASP A 588 0.91 30.41 22.35
C ASP A 588 -0.39 31.23 22.21
N GLY A 589 -1.19 31.32 23.28
CA GLY A 589 -2.44 32.09 23.31
C GLY A 589 -2.29 33.58 23.67
N GLY A 590 -1.08 34.07 23.96
CA GLY A 590 -0.84 35.48 24.33
C GLY A 590 -1.47 35.91 25.66
N PHE A 591 -1.63 35.00 26.63
CA PHE A 591 -2.23 35.27 27.93
C PHE A 591 -1.20 35.74 28.98
N SER A 592 -1.47 36.87 29.63
CA SER A 592 -0.89 37.19 30.94
C SER A 592 -1.62 36.45 32.07
N ILE A 593 -0.99 36.34 33.25
CA ILE A 593 -1.62 35.74 34.45
C ILE A 593 -2.99 36.40 34.75
N ASN A 594 -3.07 37.73 34.66
CA ASN A 594 -4.31 38.47 34.90
C ASN A 594 -5.41 38.15 33.87
N GLN A 595 -5.05 38.01 32.60
CA GLN A 595 -5.99 37.63 31.54
C GLN A 595 -6.47 36.20 31.77
N LEU A 596 -5.57 35.27 32.10
CA LEU A 596 -5.92 33.88 32.36
C LEU A 596 -6.82 33.76 33.59
N ALA A 597 -6.55 34.48 34.67
CA ALA A 597 -7.41 34.50 35.85
C ALA A 597 -8.81 35.02 35.54
N LYS A 598 -8.91 36.07 34.71
CA LYS A 598 -10.20 36.64 34.31
C LYS A 598 -11.03 35.65 33.47
N SER A 599 -10.40 34.96 32.53
CA SER A 599 -11.06 34.01 31.63
C SER A 599 -11.36 32.67 32.32
N SER A 600 -10.41 32.10 33.06
CA SER A 600 -10.55 30.82 33.78
C SER A 600 -11.34 30.92 35.08
N LYS A 601 -11.50 32.11 35.66
CA LYS A 601 -12.02 32.31 37.04
C LYS A 601 -11.19 31.62 38.12
N VAL A 602 -9.92 31.30 37.84
CA VAL A 602 -8.95 30.82 38.82
C VAL A 602 -8.19 32.02 39.39
N ASP A 603 -7.94 32.01 40.70
CA ASP A 603 -7.24 33.10 41.39
C ASP A 603 -5.80 33.30 40.85
N ASN A 604 -5.39 34.56 40.69
CA ASN A 604 -4.06 34.97 40.21
C ASN A 604 -2.92 34.34 41.04
N GLY A 605 -3.06 34.34 42.37
CA GLY A 605 -2.05 33.77 43.27
C GLY A 605 -1.94 32.26 43.13
N LYS A 606 -3.06 31.59 42.86
CA LYS A 606 -3.08 30.15 42.57
C LYS A 606 -2.42 29.83 41.23
N ILE A 607 -2.71 30.59 40.17
CA ILE A 607 -2.07 30.43 38.85
C ILE A 607 -0.55 30.61 38.96
N SER A 608 -0.10 31.63 39.70
CA SER A 608 1.34 31.90 39.89
C SER A 608 2.05 30.72 40.56
N LYS A 609 1.45 30.15 41.62
CA LYS A 609 1.99 28.96 42.30
C LYS A 609 2.02 27.72 41.41
N ILE A 610 1.02 27.56 40.53
CA ILE A 610 1.00 26.45 39.56
C ILE A 610 2.13 26.61 38.54
N LEU A 611 2.36 27.82 38.00
CA LEU A 611 3.45 28.09 37.05
C LEU A 611 4.84 27.92 37.69
N GLU A 612 4.99 28.24 38.98
CA GLU A 612 6.20 27.98 39.75
C GLU A 612 6.41 26.49 40.10
N GLY A 613 5.42 25.64 39.84
CA GLY A 613 5.43 24.22 40.21
C GLY A 613 5.26 23.96 41.72
N SER A 614 4.87 24.98 42.49
CA SER A 614 4.70 24.89 43.95
C SER A 614 3.29 24.46 44.38
N ALA A 615 2.34 24.39 43.44
CA ALA A 615 0.99 23.86 43.64
C ALA A 615 0.50 23.09 42.41
N MET A 616 -0.33 22.06 42.62
CA MET A 616 -1.02 21.36 41.54
C MET A 616 -2.45 21.89 41.37
N PRO A 617 -2.99 21.93 40.12
CA PRO A 617 -4.38 22.27 39.87
C PRO A 617 -5.32 21.17 40.38
N SER A 618 -6.55 21.53 40.73
CA SER A 618 -7.65 20.58 40.86
C SER A 618 -8.24 20.26 39.49
N LEU A 619 -9.03 19.19 39.38
CA LEU A 619 -9.73 18.84 38.14
C LEU A 619 -10.59 20.00 37.61
N VAL A 620 -11.27 20.72 38.50
CA VAL A 620 -12.08 21.89 38.14
C VAL A 620 -11.22 23.03 37.58
N ASP A 621 -10.02 23.26 38.15
CA ASP A 621 -9.11 24.26 37.59
C ASP A 621 -8.64 23.85 36.18
N CYS A 622 -8.34 22.57 35.97
CA CYS A 622 -7.97 22.07 34.64
C CYS A 622 -9.11 22.25 33.63
N MET A 623 -10.36 21.94 34.00
CA MET A 623 -11.53 22.18 33.13
C MET A 623 -11.69 23.66 32.80
N ARG A 624 -11.50 24.54 33.78
CA ARG A 624 -11.51 26.01 33.59
C ARG A 624 -10.40 26.47 32.65
N PHE A 625 -9.20 25.91 32.75
CA PHE A 625 -8.10 26.23 31.82
C PHE A 625 -8.41 25.73 30.42
N CYS A 626 -8.94 24.52 30.25
CA CYS A 626 -9.35 24.00 28.95
C CYS A 626 -10.36 24.91 28.25
N ALA A 627 -11.37 25.40 28.96
CA ALA A 627 -12.34 26.35 28.42
C ALA A 627 -11.76 27.76 28.21
N ALA A 628 -10.88 28.24 29.11
CA ALA A 628 -10.30 29.58 29.00
C ALA A 628 -9.36 29.73 27.79
N PHE A 629 -8.65 28.67 27.42
CA PHE A 629 -7.83 28.61 26.22
C PHE A 629 -8.58 28.06 25.00
N GLU A 630 -9.87 27.71 25.15
CA GLU A 630 -10.69 27.13 24.08
C GLU A 630 -10.02 25.90 23.43
N LEU A 631 -9.39 25.04 24.24
CA LEU A 631 -8.51 23.98 23.75
C LEU A 631 -9.24 22.94 22.91
N HIS A 632 -8.64 22.59 21.77
CA HIS A 632 -9.01 21.40 21.02
C HIS A 632 -8.89 20.14 21.90
N PRO A 633 -9.80 19.14 21.78
CA PRO A 633 -9.82 17.94 22.63
C PRO A 633 -8.46 17.23 22.76
N ILE A 634 -7.71 17.12 21.66
CA ILE A 634 -6.37 16.51 21.63
C ILE A 634 -5.41 17.18 22.61
N VAL A 635 -5.45 18.52 22.69
CA VAL A 635 -4.59 19.34 23.54
C VAL A 635 -5.10 19.34 24.98
N ALA A 636 -6.43 19.41 25.16
CA ALA A 636 -7.07 19.36 26.47
C ALA A 636 -6.75 18.07 27.24
N HIS A 637 -6.84 16.91 26.58
CA HIS A 637 -6.48 15.62 27.19
C HIS A 637 -5.00 15.53 27.53
N GLN A 638 -4.12 16.10 26.69
CA GLN A 638 -2.69 16.19 27.00
C GLN A 638 -2.45 17.04 28.26
N LEU A 639 -3.12 18.19 28.39
CA LEU A 639 -3.02 19.04 29.57
C LEU A 639 -3.50 18.33 30.83
N LEU A 640 -4.67 17.67 30.78
CA LEU A 640 -5.21 16.87 31.90
C LEU A 640 -4.26 15.76 32.34
N SER A 641 -3.69 15.02 31.37
CA SER A 641 -2.75 13.93 31.65
C SER A 641 -1.50 14.43 32.40
N SER A 642 -1.05 15.66 32.10
CA SER A 642 0.12 16.26 32.78
C SER A 642 -0.15 16.65 34.24
N ALA A 643 -1.43 16.77 34.63
CA ALA A 643 -1.87 16.89 36.03
C ALA A 643 -2.24 15.54 36.67
N SER A 644 -1.98 14.41 35.99
CA SER A 644 -2.37 13.06 36.42
C SER A 644 -3.88 12.88 36.59
N PHE A 645 -4.69 13.64 35.84
CA PHE A 645 -6.13 13.40 35.75
C PHE A 645 -6.44 12.53 34.54
N ASP A 646 -7.10 11.40 34.79
CA ASP A 646 -7.72 10.57 33.77
C ASP A 646 -9.24 10.55 34.00
N LEU A 647 -10.00 10.95 32.98
CA LEU A 647 -11.44 11.10 33.07
C LEU A 647 -12.13 9.72 33.01
N ASN A 648 -12.19 9.08 34.18
CA ASN A 648 -12.82 7.78 34.39
C ASN A 648 -14.22 7.66 33.74
N THR A 649 -14.36 6.70 32.84
CA THR A 649 -15.60 6.42 32.11
C THR A 649 -16.72 5.82 32.96
N SER A 650 -16.48 5.45 34.21
CA SER A 650 -17.50 4.94 35.15
C SER A 650 -18.05 6.03 36.08
N ASN A 651 -17.45 7.22 36.10
CA ASN A 651 -17.92 8.36 36.88
C ASN A 651 -18.70 9.33 35.97
N GLU A 652 -19.96 9.60 36.32
CA GLU A 652 -20.87 10.42 35.50
C GLU A 652 -20.38 11.88 35.35
N GLN A 653 -19.78 12.46 36.39
CA GLN A 653 -19.16 13.80 36.31
C GLN A 653 -18.01 13.81 35.31
N HIS A 654 -17.16 12.78 35.33
CA HIS A 654 -16.04 12.67 34.41
C HIS A 654 -16.52 12.42 32.97
N GLN A 655 -17.59 11.65 32.79
CA GLN A 655 -18.26 11.49 31.50
C GLN A 655 -18.80 12.84 30.98
N PHE A 656 -19.40 13.65 31.86
CA PHE A 656 -19.91 14.98 31.48
C PHE A 656 -18.78 15.95 31.13
N TYR A 657 -17.67 15.95 31.89
CA TYR A 657 -16.48 16.72 31.54
C TYR A 657 -15.87 16.28 30.21
N ASN A 658 -15.84 14.97 29.93
CA ASN A 658 -15.48 14.45 28.61
C ASN A 658 -16.42 14.96 27.52
N PHE A 659 -17.73 15.05 27.79
CA PHE A 659 -18.69 15.60 26.83
C PHE A 659 -18.39 17.07 26.52
N LEU A 660 -18.12 17.89 27.54
CA LEU A 660 -17.75 19.30 27.36
C LEU A 660 -16.46 19.45 26.54
N ILE A 661 -15.40 18.72 26.89
CA ILE A 661 -14.12 18.79 26.18
C ILE A 661 -14.28 18.33 24.73
N ASN A 662 -14.93 17.18 24.50
CA ASN A 662 -14.92 16.59 23.17
C ASN A 662 -15.92 17.25 22.21
N TYR A 663 -17.03 17.80 22.72
CA TYR A 663 -18.15 18.25 21.88
C TYR A 663 -18.59 19.69 22.13
N CYS A 664 -18.12 20.36 23.18
CA CYS A 664 -18.41 21.78 23.46
C CYS A 664 -17.12 22.62 23.53
N TYR A 665 -16.01 22.17 22.94
CA TYR A 665 -14.79 22.96 22.87
C TYR A 665 -15.00 24.21 21.98
N GLY A 666 -14.23 25.27 22.24
CA GLY A 666 -14.46 26.60 21.64
C GLY A 666 -15.42 27.49 22.43
N GLU A 667 -16.10 26.93 23.44
CA GLU A 667 -16.91 27.70 24.37
C GLU A 667 -16.11 28.16 25.58
N ASP A 668 -16.52 29.30 26.14
CA ASP A 668 -15.90 29.86 27.32
C ASP A 668 -16.36 29.18 28.62
N VAL A 669 -15.67 29.50 29.72
CA VAL A 669 -15.99 28.96 31.05
C VAL A 669 -17.44 29.26 31.44
N HIS A 670 -17.98 30.43 31.06
CA HIS A 670 -19.34 30.81 31.42
C HIS A 670 -20.38 29.87 30.79
N SER A 671 -20.24 29.59 29.51
CA SER A 671 -21.08 28.65 28.77
C SER A 671 -21.03 27.24 29.38
N TRP A 672 -19.84 26.76 29.73
CA TRP A 672 -19.69 25.47 30.39
C TRP A 672 -20.31 25.46 31.80
N SER A 673 -20.13 26.51 32.61
CA SER A 673 -20.75 26.63 33.94
C SER A 673 -22.28 26.61 33.86
N LEU A 674 -22.88 27.27 32.86
CA LEU A 674 -24.34 27.25 32.62
C LEU A 674 -24.82 25.83 32.31
N LYS A 675 -24.11 25.12 31.42
CA LYS A 675 -24.40 23.72 31.10
C LYS A 675 -24.27 22.79 32.30
N CYS A 676 -23.25 22.99 33.14
CA CYS A 676 -23.13 22.26 34.41
C CYS A 676 -24.31 22.55 35.34
N ALA A 677 -24.74 23.82 35.47
CA ALA A 677 -25.87 24.19 36.32
C ALA A 677 -27.19 23.55 35.85
N GLU A 678 -27.40 23.44 34.54
CA GLU A 678 -28.58 22.78 33.94
C GLU A 678 -28.66 21.28 34.27
N THR A 679 -27.55 20.64 34.62
CA THR A 679 -27.56 19.23 35.08
C THR A 679 -28.20 19.06 36.46
N ASN A 680 -28.35 20.14 37.25
CA ASN A 680 -28.73 20.13 38.66
C ASN A 680 -27.76 19.36 39.59
N HIS A 681 -26.52 19.15 39.15
CA HIS A 681 -25.42 18.63 39.96
C HIS A 681 -24.51 19.79 40.39
N GLY A 682 -24.71 20.31 41.61
CA GLY A 682 -23.96 21.46 42.11
C GLY A 682 -22.45 21.21 42.25
N ASP A 683 -22.05 19.94 42.39
CA ASP A 683 -20.68 19.46 42.45
C ASP A 683 -19.99 19.41 41.07
N TRP A 684 -20.74 19.54 39.97
CA TRP A 684 -20.21 19.56 38.60
C TRP A 684 -19.91 20.97 38.09
N ILE A 685 -20.30 21.98 38.86
CA ILE A 685 -20.10 23.38 38.47
C ILE A 685 -18.61 23.67 38.43
N ILE A 686 -18.17 24.03 37.23
CA ILE A 686 -16.86 24.60 37.00
C ILE A 686 -16.90 26.11 37.14
#